data_AF-A0A9E6REH7-F1
#
_entry.id   AF-A0A9E6REH7-F1
#
_cell.length_a   1.000
_cell.length_b   1.000
_cell.length_c   1.000
_cell.angle_alpha   90.00
_cell.angle_beta   90.00
_cell.angle_gamma   90.00
#
_symmetry.space_group_name_H-M   'P 1'
#
loop_
_entity.id
_entity.type
_entity.pdbx_description
1 polymer ?
#
loop_
_entity_poly.entity_id
_entity_poly.type
_entity_poly.pdbx_seq_one_letter_code
_entity_poly.pdbx_strand_id
1 'polypeptide(L)'
;MAALGTVVNDAQAVEGPYEVRTGSYMLPGRDEPLVATDRKVDLWAEVYRPKTLKGKPFPILVFLHGNHGTCGTYDPVRRVRVDNRSDYTRTGVCPENYVITPNHLGYAYLAEELASWGYVVVSINANRGVTAGTGLTEDRGLNLMRGRLILRHLALLSDWNSGRGDIAPPKTLGFKPLGTMDFSEVGIMGHSRGGEGARAALQQFRDATSPFPGLIGPMNIKSIFEIGPVDGQTSRVLDANGVNSMILLPSCDGDVYNLQGMKVFDRTFDRAAPFDTTQAFHGTFEVKGANHNAYNTEWQTSDSPGCLGVKNLFPAAGFSKDQKATAFHTMVPFFRATVGKNADPALAAIFDPATTLPATLSDITKYNRGYLPGPNNEKTEMLERFSQESGLSDSGVPTTVTGVTVTNQQASYEHQLGTRVARVTWDESSPSERFFQLNFAGKGQNLTSYKTLAFRASLGCFANICNKKQSKKGEMDFTVALVAADGTLSNELAMVGRTRLSRPVGPAYGTQYLHETLYTVELPLEDFEGVDLGAVAGVRFTFEKKRSGVVNIGTISKSTLPAATGDVDQEPAMAEAETPEAILTASAAPRTTAGADSNRIRIVRASGPSSARSSGGSGDGAVEIVLSTKRPFPFTGALPTLTVGGETVEGGDISVDGKTMTISVPAKDFAKLPDGGEVSLFVQASSPVWKFGKLAK
;
A
#
# COMPACT_ATOMS: atom_id res chain seq x y z
N MET A 1 -35.01 17.15 11.20
CA MET A 1 -35.33 16.73 9.82
C MET A 1 -35.09 17.93 8.91
N ALA A 2 -33.91 18.01 8.32
CA ALA A 2 -33.55 18.97 7.29
C ALA A 2 -32.77 18.19 6.23
N ALA A 3 -33.09 18.45 4.97
CA ALA A 3 -32.86 17.59 3.83
C ALA A 3 -31.42 17.08 3.70
N LEU A 4 -31.27 15.75 3.75
CA LEU A 4 -30.15 15.04 3.14
C LEU A 4 -30.25 15.31 1.64
N GLY A 5 -29.51 16.31 1.17
CA GLY A 5 -29.35 16.57 -0.25
C GLY A 5 -28.75 15.34 -0.91
N THR A 6 -29.55 14.65 -1.71
CA THR A 6 -29.12 13.66 -2.68
C THR A 6 -28.11 14.29 -3.63
N VAL A 7 -26.83 14.13 -3.34
CA VAL A 7 -25.79 14.22 -4.36
C VAL A 7 -25.77 12.85 -5.03
N VAL A 8 -26.64 12.67 -6.02
CA VAL A 8 -26.48 11.60 -7.00
C VAL A 8 -25.31 12.05 -7.87
N ASN A 9 -24.09 11.63 -7.52
CA ASN A 9 -22.95 11.74 -8.42
C ASN A 9 -23.27 10.84 -9.62
N ASP A 10 -23.18 11.37 -10.84
CA ASP A 10 -23.31 10.59 -12.07
C ASP A 10 -22.40 9.34 -11.98
N ALA A 11 -23.01 8.17 -12.03
CA ALA A 11 -22.32 6.89 -12.11
C ALA A 11 -21.50 6.86 -13.41
N GLN A 12 -20.17 6.91 -13.30
CA GLN A 12 -19.28 6.63 -14.43
C GLN A 12 -19.07 5.12 -14.53
N ALA A 13 -19.69 4.56 -15.58
CA ALA A 13 -19.63 3.20 -16.13
C ALA A 13 -20.27 2.07 -15.30
N VAL A 14 -21.42 1.59 -15.80
CA VAL A 14 -22.08 0.32 -15.44
C VAL A 14 -22.02 -0.54 -16.70
N GLU A 15 -20.89 -1.20 -16.93
CA GLU A 15 -20.67 -2.02 -18.14
C GLU A 15 -20.97 -3.51 -17.91
N GLY A 16 -21.22 -3.92 -16.66
CA GLY A 16 -21.58 -5.30 -16.33
C GLY A 16 -23.02 -5.67 -16.69
N PRO A 17 -23.33 -6.97 -16.78
CA PRO A 17 -24.63 -7.46 -17.26
C PRO A 17 -25.78 -7.28 -16.25
N TYR A 18 -25.50 -6.81 -15.02
CA TYR A 18 -26.51 -6.62 -13.98
C TYR A 18 -26.78 -5.13 -13.73
N GLU A 19 -28.06 -4.74 -13.76
CA GLU A 19 -28.49 -3.46 -13.18
C GLU A 19 -28.19 -3.45 -11.67
N VAL A 20 -27.64 -2.36 -11.14
CA VAL A 20 -27.23 -2.26 -9.73
C VAL A 20 -28.31 -1.62 -8.86
N ARG A 21 -28.39 -2.05 -7.61
CA ARG A 21 -29.19 -1.41 -6.56
C ARG A 21 -28.39 -1.29 -5.28
N THR A 22 -28.61 -0.18 -4.58
CA THR A 22 -28.00 0.14 -3.29
C THR A 22 -28.99 -0.06 -2.14
N GLY A 23 -28.44 -0.22 -0.95
CA GLY A 23 -29.16 -0.28 0.31
C GLY A 23 -28.18 -0.17 1.47
N SER A 24 -28.66 0.10 2.68
CA SER A 24 -27.77 0.36 3.82
C SER A 24 -28.29 -0.25 5.11
N TYR A 25 -27.38 -0.51 6.03
CA TYR A 25 -27.72 -0.80 7.42
C TYR A 25 -26.87 0.04 8.34
N MET A 26 -27.46 0.51 9.42
CA MET A 26 -26.79 1.24 10.48
C MET A 26 -27.37 0.81 11.81
N LEU A 27 -26.56 0.15 12.63
CA LEU A 27 -26.87 -0.20 14.00
C LEU A 27 -25.91 0.58 14.91
N PRO A 28 -26.31 1.78 15.39
CA PRO A 28 -25.38 2.73 15.98
C PRO A 28 -25.08 2.46 17.45
N GLY A 29 -23.90 2.89 17.91
CA GLY A 29 -23.55 3.02 19.33
C GLY A 29 -23.57 1.71 20.12
N ARG A 30 -23.22 0.60 19.47
CA ARG A 30 -23.33 -0.75 20.02
C ARG A 30 -22.16 -1.07 20.95
N ASP A 31 -22.47 -1.80 22.00
CA ASP A 31 -21.49 -2.54 22.78
C ASP A 31 -21.21 -3.86 22.03
N GLU A 32 -20.10 -3.91 21.29
CA GLU A 32 -19.70 -5.06 20.46
C GLU A 32 -18.37 -5.64 20.97
N PRO A 33 -18.39 -6.48 22.01
CA PRO A 33 -17.16 -7.03 22.62
C PRO A 33 -16.34 -7.90 21.67
N LEU A 34 -16.96 -8.42 20.59
CA LEU A 34 -16.26 -9.11 19.50
C LEU A 34 -15.37 -8.16 18.68
N VAL A 35 -15.57 -6.85 18.75
CA VAL A 35 -14.79 -5.83 18.05
C VAL A 35 -13.94 -5.03 19.04
N ALA A 36 -14.58 -4.45 20.06
CA ALA A 36 -13.97 -3.60 21.06
C ALA A 36 -14.67 -3.75 22.42
N THR A 37 -13.88 -3.76 23.50
CA THR A 37 -14.38 -3.89 24.88
C THR A 37 -14.37 -2.57 25.65
N ASP A 38 -13.71 -1.55 25.12
CA ASP A 38 -13.44 -0.26 25.79
C ASP A 38 -14.26 0.90 25.20
N ARG A 39 -14.99 0.67 24.11
CA ARG A 39 -15.71 1.71 23.37
C ARG A 39 -16.89 1.15 22.59
N LYS A 40 -17.82 2.05 22.27
CA LYS A 40 -18.93 1.76 21.35
C LYS A 40 -18.45 1.83 19.90
N VAL A 41 -19.04 0.98 19.06
CA VAL A 41 -18.84 0.97 17.60
C VAL A 41 -20.19 0.96 16.89
N ASP A 42 -20.20 1.34 15.63
CA ASP A 42 -21.36 1.18 14.76
C ASP A 42 -21.17 -0.07 13.91
N LEU A 43 -22.24 -0.83 13.70
CA LEU A 43 -22.30 -1.75 12.55
C LEU A 43 -23.03 -1.01 11.43
N TRP A 44 -22.26 -0.31 10.60
CA TRP A 44 -22.78 0.54 9.53
C TRP A 44 -22.07 0.24 8.21
N ALA A 45 -22.83 -0.05 7.15
CA ALA A 45 -22.31 -0.18 5.81
C ALA A 45 -23.33 0.22 4.73
N GLU A 46 -22.80 0.59 3.57
CA GLU A 46 -23.54 0.68 2.30
C GLU A 46 -23.34 -0.65 1.54
N VAL A 47 -24.40 -1.14 0.90
CA VAL A 47 -24.43 -2.42 0.18
C VAL A 47 -24.83 -2.17 -1.27
N TYR A 48 -23.96 -2.58 -2.19
CA TYR A 48 -24.15 -2.51 -3.64
C TYR A 48 -24.30 -3.92 -4.18
N ARG A 49 -25.31 -4.17 -5.01
CA ARG A 49 -25.62 -5.53 -5.47
C ARG A 49 -26.40 -5.54 -6.80
N PRO A 50 -26.45 -6.68 -7.50
CA PRO A 50 -27.39 -6.90 -8.60
C PRO A 50 -28.84 -6.65 -8.19
N LYS A 51 -29.59 -5.92 -9.01
CA LYS A 51 -31.02 -5.62 -8.81
C LYS A 51 -31.85 -6.89 -8.69
N THR A 52 -31.61 -7.80 -9.62
CA THR A 52 -32.28 -9.09 -9.72
C THR A 52 -31.39 -10.16 -9.10
N LEU A 53 -31.87 -10.82 -8.06
CA LEU A 53 -31.10 -11.85 -7.34
C LEU A 53 -31.26 -13.25 -7.97
N LYS A 54 -31.49 -13.31 -9.29
CA LYS A 54 -31.51 -14.56 -10.07
C LYS A 54 -30.06 -14.96 -10.33
N GLY A 55 -29.73 -16.24 -10.14
CA GLY A 55 -28.33 -16.71 -10.22
C GLY A 55 -27.56 -16.59 -8.90
N LYS A 56 -28.22 -16.19 -7.80
CA LYS A 56 -27.67 -16.28 -6.45
C LYS A 56 -27.29 -17.72 -6.06
N PRO A 57 -26.34 -17.95 -5.13
CA PRO A 57 -25.65 -16.93 -4.33
C PRO A 57 -24.54 -16.20 -5.10
N PHE A 58 -24.30 -14.93 -4.77
CA PHE A 58 -23.26 -14.09 -5.37
C PHE A 58 -22.02 -13.98 -4.47
N PRO A 59 -20.80 -13.88 -5.04
CA PRO A 59 -19.57 -13.59 -4.27
C PRO A 59 -19.68 -12.28 -3.48
N ILE A 60 -18.95 -12.21 -2.36
CA ILE A 60 -18.97 -11.06 -1.43
C ILE A 60 -17.65 -10.30 -1.54
N LEU A 61 -17.73 -8.98 -1.67
CA LEU A 61 -16.58 -8.08 -1.52
C LEU A 61 -16.81 -7.16 -0.33
N VAL A 62 -15.84 -7.07 0.57
CA VAL A 62 -15.90 -6.16 1.73
C VAL A 62 -14.88 -5.05 1.56
N PHE A 63 -15.33 -3.79 1.58
CA PHE A 63 -14.45 -2.63 1.51
C PHE A 63 -14.33 -1.99 2.89
N LEU A 64 -13.10 -1.62 3.26
CA LEU A 64 -12.81 -0.90 4.49
C LEU A 64 -11.94 0.33 4.23
N HIS A 65 -12.47 1.50 4.55
CA HIS A 65 -11.72 2.75 4.46
C HIS A 65 -10.63 2.86 5.53
N GLY A 66 -9.69 3.79 5.30
CA GLY A 66 -8.58 4.08 6.18
C GLY A 66 -8.89 4.96 7.37
N ASN A 67 -7.83 5.52 7.96
CA ASN A 67 -7.94 6.54 8.99
C ASN A 67 -8.16 7.92 8.37
N HIS A 68 -9.09 8.71 8.91
CA HIS A 68 -9.40 10.05 8.43
C HIS A 68 -10.22 10.81 9.49
N GLY A 69 -10.55 12.08 9.25
CA GLY A 69 -11.56 12.78 10.05
C GLY A 69 -12.92 12.08 10.00
N THR A 70 -13.70 12.18 11.08
CA THR A 70 -15.06 11.62 11.15
C THR A 70 -16.16 12.68 11.20
N CYS A 71 -15.77 13.95 11.33
CA CYS A 71 -16.62 15.11 11.17
C CYS A 71 -15.96 16.13 10.24
N GLY A 72 -16.73 16.63 9.27
CA GLY A 72 -16.29 17.66 8.35
C GLY A 72 -17.24 18.83 8.23
N THR A 73 -16.72 19.97 7.78
CA THR A 73 -17.48 21.19 7.53
C THR A 73 -17.12 21.76 6.16
N TYR A 74 -18.02 22.52 5.54
CA TYR A 74 -17.77 23.10 4.23
C TYR A 74 -16.83 24.31 4.33
N ASP A 75 -15.74 24.27 3.58
CA ASP A 75 -14.81 25.38 3.43
C ASP A 75 -15.18 26.20 2.17
N PRO A 76 -15.62 27.47 2.32
CA PRO A 76 -16.06 28.28 1.18
C PRO A 76 -14.93 28.71 0.25
N VAL A 77 -13.68 28.74 0.73
CA VAL A 77 -12.50 29.10 -0.06
C VAL A 77 -12.10 27.93 -0.95
N ARG A 78 -12.05 26.73 -0.38
CA ARG A 78 -11.70 25.50 -1.12
C ARG A 78 -12.88 24.91 -1.90
N ARG A 79 -14.11 25.30 -1.56
CA ARG A 79 -15.37 24.79 -2.10
C ARG A 79 -15.55 23.29 -1.95
N VAL A 80 -15.07 22.75 -0.83
CA VAL A 80 -15.14 21.33 -0.49
C VAL A 80 -15.38 21.15 1.01
N ARG A 81 -15.73 19.94 1.43
CA ARG A 81 -15.72 19.57 2.85
C ARG A 81 -14.28 19.38 3.33
N VAL A 82 -13.99 19.91 4.52
CA VAL A 82 -12.73 19.70 5.23
C VAL A 82 -13.02 18.88 6.48
N ASP A 83 -12.45 17.68 6.54
CA ASP A 83 -12.66 16.69 7.59
C ASP A 83 -11.59 16.81 8.69
N ASN A 84 -11.73 17.81 9.56
CA ASN A 84 -10.71 18.19 10.56
C ASN A 84 -11.11 17.91 12.02
N ARG A 85 -12.17 17.13 12.26
CA ARG A 85 -12.62 16.73 13.61
C ARG A 85 -12.93 15.23 13.69
N SER A 86 -12.92 14.70 14.92
CA SER A 86 -13.20 13.28 15.18
C SER A 86 -14.24 13.02 16.29
N ASP A 87 -15.11 13.98 16.59
CA ASP A 87 -16.12 13.85 17.64
C ASP A 87 -17.03 12.63 17.46
N TYR A 88 -17.46 12.36 16.22
CA TYR A 88 -18.31 11.20 15.92
C TYR A 88 -17.67 9.89 16.37
N THR A 89 -16.35 9.76 16.28
CA THR A 89 -15.60 8.60 16.75
C THR A 89 -15.90 8.29 18.21
N ARG A 90 -16.00 9.32 19.06
CA ARG A 90 -16.15 9.17 20.52
C ARG A 90 -17.58 9.28 21.01
N THR A 91 -18.41 10.10 20.37
CA THR A 91 -19.77 10.42 20.85
C THR A 91 -20.86 9.83 19.96
N GLY A 92 -20.56 9.57 18.69
CA GLY A 92 -21.58 9.26 17.67
C GLY A 92 -22.31 10.51 17.15
N VAL A 93 -21.82 11.71 17.45
CA VAL A 93 -22.44 12.98 17.06
C VAL A 93 -21.35 13.97 16.63
N CYS A 94 -21.56 14.65 15.50
CA CYS A 94 -20.70 15.76 15.09
C CYS A 94 -21.16 17.08 15.73
N PRO A 95 -20.24 18.02 15.99
CA PRO A 95 -20.58 19.33 16.54
C PRO A 95 -21.46 20.14 15.57
N GLU A 96 -22.02 21.25 16.06
CA GLU A 96 -22.78 22.18 15.24
C GLU A 96 -21.97 22.66 14.01
N ASN A 97 -22.62 22.78 12.85
CA ASN A 97 -22.04 23.11 11.54
C ASN A 97 -21.09 22.05 10.96
N TYR A 98 -21.04 20.86 11.54
CA TYR A 98 -20.33 19.70 10.98
C TYR A 98 -21.31 18.58 10.61
N VAL A 99 -20.91 17.81 9.61
CA VAL A 99 -21.58 16.59 9.19
C VAL A 99 -20.65 15.40 9.37
N ILE A 100 -21.23 14.20 9.51
CA ILE A 100 -20.45 12.97 9.55
C ILE A 100 -19.73 12.82 8.21
N THR A 101 -18.42 12.61 8.25
CA THR A 101 -17.64 12.31 7.05
C THR A 101 -18.02 10.91 6.55
N PRO A 102 -18.60 10.74 5.35
CA PRO A 102 -19.07 9.45 4.86
C PRO A 102 -17.91 8.64 4.25
N ASN A 103 -16.87 8.36 5.05
CA ASN A 103 -15.62 7.75 4.60
C ASN A 103 -15.80 6.45 3.76
N HIS A 104 -16.84 5.68 4.02
CA HIS A 104 -17.19 4.44 3.30
C HIS A 104 -17.82 4.65 1.91
N LEU A 105 -18.41 5.82 1.63
CA LEU A 105 -19.05 6.10 0.33
C LEU A 105 -18.04 6.52 -0.74
N GLY A 106 -16.79 6.80 -0.34
CA GLY A 106 -15.70 7.20 -1.23
C GLY A 106 -15.34 6.24 -2.36
N TYR A 107 -15.80 5.00 -2.28
CA TYR A 107 -15.52 3.92 -3.25
C TYR A 107 -16.77 3.46 -3.99
N ALA A 108 -17.87 4.23 -3.94
CA ALA A 108 -19.11 3.89 -4.62
C ALA A 108 -18.88 3.55 -6.10
N TYR A 109 -18.05 4.32 -6.80
CA TYR A 109 -17.71 4.08 -8.21
C TYR A 109 -17.08 2.70 -8.49
N LEU A 110 -16.35 2.13 -7.54
CA LEU A 110 -15.80 0.78 -7.66
C LEU A 110 -16.81 -0.28 -7.24
N ALA A 111 -17.56 0.00 -6.17
CA ALA A 111 -18.54 -0.91 -5.61
C ALA A 111 -19.74 -1.11 -6.56
N GLU A 112 -20.19 -0.05 -7.22
CA GLU A 112 -21.22 -0.09 -8.26
C GLU A 112 -20.75 -0.90 -9.45
N GLU A 113 -19.53 -0.69 -9.94
CA GLU A 113 -19.02 -1.45 -11.07
C GLU A 113 -18.88 -2.94 -10.73
N LEU A 114 -18.29 -3.29 -9.58
CA LEU A 114 -18.22 -4.69 -9.17
C LEU A 114 -19.62 -5.28 -8.96
N ALA A 115 -20.57 -4.55 -8.39
CA ALA A 115 -21.95 -5.02 -8.30
C ALA A 115 -22.59 -5.26 -9.69
N SER A 116 -22.23 -4.46 -10.70
CA SER A 116 -22.70 -4.63 -12.09
C SER A 116 -22.19 -5.93 -12.72
N TRP A 117 -21.06 -6.45 -12.23
CA TRP A 117 -20.48 -7.74 -12.62
C TRP A 117 -20.94 -8.94 -11.77
N GLY A 118 -21.88 -8.74 -10.83
CA GLY A 118 -22.47 -9.85 -10.07
C GLY A 118 -21.85 -10.07 -8.69
N TYR A 119 -21.35 -9.02 -8.04
CA TYR A 119 -20.86 -9.09 -6.65
C TYR A 119 -21.84 -8.44 -5.68
N VAL A 120 -21.90 -8.93 -4.44
CA VAL A 120 -22.47 -8.17 -3.31
C VAL A 120 -21.32 -7.44 -2.64
N VAL A 121 -21.24 -6.13 -2.83
CA VAL A 121 -20.18 -5.29 -2.25
C VAL A 121 -20.70 -4.59 -1.00
N VAL A 122 -19.99 -4.74 0.11
CA VAL A 122 -20.32 -4.15 1.41
C VAL A 122 -19.21 -3.17 1.80
N SER A 123 -19.51 -1.87 1.74
CA SER A 123 -18.56 -0.82 2.12
C SER A 123 -18.80 -0.36 3.56
N ILE A 124 -17.91 -0.74 4.46
CA ILE A 124 -18.05 -0.56 5.91
C ILE A 124 -17.65 0.85 6.32
N ASN A 125 -18.51 1.49 7.11
CA ASN A 125 -18.18 2.71 7.84
C ASN A 125 -17.55 2.37 9.19
N ALA A 126 -16.25 2.65 9.33
CA ALA A 126 -15.47 2.43 10.55
C ALA A 126 -15.35 3.69 11.43
N ASN A 127 -16.24 4.69 11.29
CA ASN A 127 -16.09 5.95 12.01
C ASN A 127 -16.16 5.81 13.52
N ARG A 128 -17.21 5.17 14.05
CA ARG A 128 -17.46 5.09 15.50
C ARG A 128 -16.45 4.16 16.16
N GLY A 129 -15.71 4.68 17.14
CA GLY A 129 -14.74 3.94 17.96
C GLY A 129 -13.40 3.64 17.27
N VAL A 130 -13.34 3.54 15.95
CA VAL A 130 -12.16 3.06 15.20
C VAL A 130 -11.41 4.19 14.48
N THR A 131 -12.02 4.83 13.49
CA THR A 131 -11.35 5.88 12.71
C THR A 131 -11.12 7.15 13.52
N ALA A 132 -9.91 7.71 13.47
CA ALA A 132 -9.42 8.77 14.35
C ALA A 132 -9.53 8.44 15.85
N GLY A 133 -9.62 7.14 16.18
CA GLY A 133 -9.71 6.64 17.54
C GLY A 133 -8.34 6.58 18.22
N THR A 134 -8.38 6.62 19.56
CA THR A 134 -7.20 6.39 20.40
C THR A 134 -6.74 4.93 20.27
N GLY A 135 -5.46 4.75 20.00
CA GLY A 135 -4.84 3.44 19.80
C GLY A 135 -4.82 2.59 21.07
N LEU A 136 -4.59 1.28 20.91
CA LEU A 136 -4.34 0.36 22.02
C LEU A 136 -2.86 -0.06 22.03
N THR A 137 -2.33 -0.53 23.16
CA THR A 137 -0.91 -0.91 23.29
C THR A 137 -0.45 -1.88 22.19
N GLU A 138 -1.22 -2.92 21.95
CA GLU A 138 -0.94 -3.97 20.95
C GLU A 138 -1.51 -3.66 19.56
N ASP A 139 -2.24 -2.55 19.43
CA ASP A 139 -3.00 -2.18 18.24
C ASP A 139 -3.07 -0.66 18.11
N ARG A 140 -1.88 -0.03 18.02
CA ARG A 140 -1.73 1.45 17.99
C ARG A 140 -2.52 2.06 16.83
N GLY A 141 -2.56 1.36 15.69
CA GLY A 141 -3.32 1.75 14.51
C GLY A 141 -4.83 1.48 14.59
N LEU A 142 -5.27 0.64 15.54
CA LEU A 142 -6.59 -0.01 15.59
C LEU A 142 -6.87 -0.94 14.40
N ASN A 143 -5.81 -1.54 13.83
CA ASN A 143 -5.90 -2.41 12.65
C ASN A 143 -6.35 -3.83 13.00
N LEU A 144 -6.00 -4.35 14.18
CA LEU A 144 -6.62 -5.60 14.69
C LEU A 144 -8.10 -5.39 14.99
N MET A 145 -8.49 -4.21 15.48
CA MET A 145 -9.90 -3.84 15.67
C MET A 145 -10.64 -3.72 14.33
N ARG A 146 -10.01 -3.15 13.30
CA ARG A 146 -10.53 -3.12 11.92
C ARG A 146 -10.76 -4.53 11.37
N GLY A 147 -9.83 -5.45 11.59
CA GLY A 147 -9.99 -6.86 11.20
C GLY A 147 -11.20 -7.52 11.87
N ARG A 148 -11.36 -7.33 13.18
CA ARG A 148 -12.53 -7.81 13.93
C ARG A 148 -13.83 -7.15 13.45
N LEU A 149 -13.81 -5.87 13.08
CA LEU A 149 -14.97 -5.17 12.53
C LEU A 149 -15.40 -5.82 11.19
N ILE A 150 -14.46 -6.07 10.27
CA ILE A 150 -14.75 -6.79 9.02
C ILE A 150 -15.41 -8.15 9.31
N LEU A 151 -14.80 -8.96 10.19
CA LEU A 151 -15.33 -10.28 10.53
C LEU A 151 -16.69 -10.22 11.23
N ARG A 152 -16.92 -9.18 12.06
CA ARG A 152 -18.21 -8.97 12.71
C ARG A 152 -19.33 -8.63 11.71
N HIS A 153 -19.01 -7.82 10.69
CA HIS A 153 -19.92 -7.53 9.58
C HIS A 153 -20.19 -8.81 8.76
N LEU A 154 -19.18 -9.63 8.46
CA LEU A 154 -19.36 -10.92 7.78
C LEU A 154 -20.23 -11.90 8.59
N ALA A 155 -20.08 -11.94 9.92
CA ALA A 155 -20.97 -12.74 10.78
C ALA A 155 -22.42 -12.27 10.72
N LEU A 156 -22.65 -10.94 10.80
CA LEU A 156 -23.98 -10.35 10.67
C LEU A 156 -24.62 -10.67 9.31
N LEU A 157 -23.83 -10.59 8.24
CA LEU A 157 -24.29 -10.95 6.89
C LEU A 157 -24.58 -12.45 6.77
N SER A 158 -23.79 -13.32 7.40
CA SER A 158 -24.02 -14.78 7.40
C SER A 158 -25.32 -15.15 8.13
N ASP A 159 -25.57 -14.49 9.26
CA ASP A 159 -26.84 -14.60 10.00
C ASP A 159 -28.03 -14.22 9.12
N TRP A 160 -27.95 -13.09 8.41
CA TRP A 160 -28.99 -12.64 7.49
C TRP A 160 -29.13 -13.55 6.26
N ASN A 161 -28.01 -14.07 5.77
CA ASN A 161 -27.97 -14.97 4.62
C ASN A 161 -28.57 -16.34 4.95
N SER A 162 -28.43 -16.80 6.19
CA SER A 162 -28.97 -18.10 6.65
C SER A 162 -30.32 -17.98 7.35
N GLY A 163 -30.72 -16.79 7.78
CA GLY A 163 -31.95 -16.55 8.54
C GLY A 163 -31.88 -17.02 10.00
N ARG A 164 -30.67 -17.10 10.60
CA ARG A 164 -30.44 -17.74 11.91
C ARG A 164 -29.92 -16.82 13.02
N GLY A 165 -29.76 -15.52 12.78
CA GLY A 165 -29.27 -14.56 13.81
C GLY A 165 -30.35 -13.70 14.45
N ASP A 166 -30.04 -13.15 15.62
CA ASP A 166 -30.96 -12.38 16.46
C ASP A 166 -31.21 -10.95 15.96
N ILE A 167 -30.28 -10.40 15.17
CA ILE A 167 -30.39 -9.06 14.61
C ILE A 167 -31.08 -9.16 13.26
N ALA A 168 -32.31 -8.65 13.14
CA ALA A 168 -33.02 -8.62 11.86
C ALA A 168 -32.40 -7.59 10.88
N PRO A 169 -32.37 -7.88 9.56
CA PRO A 169 -31.95 -6.88 8.56
C PRO A 169 -32.87 -5.65 8.59
N PRO A 170 -32.33 -4.41 8.66
CA PRO A 170 -33.17 -3.22 8.69
C PRO A 170 -33.83 -2.98 7.33
N LYS A 171 -34.98 -2.28 7.33
CA LYS A 171 -35.73 -1.95 6.09
C LYS A 171 -34.89 -1.15 5.09
N THR A 172 -33.95 -0.33 5.57
CA THR A 172 -33.01 0.46 4.75
C THR A 172 -32.11 -0.41 3.88
N LEU A 173 -31.93 -1.70 4.21
CA LEU A 173 -31.15 -2.62 3.40
C LEU A 173 -31.82 -2.85 2.03
N GLY A 174 -33.15 -2.71 1.95
CA GLY A 174 -33.87 -2.69 0.67
C GLY A 174 -33.99 -4.04 -0.05
N PHE A 175 -33.59 -5.16 0.57
CA PHE A 175 -33.82 -6.52 0.05
C PHE A 175 -33.84 -7.57 1.17
N LYS A 176 -34.24 -8.81 0.84
CA LYS A 176 -34.17 -9.98 1.74
C LYS A 176 -32.86 -10.74 1.51
N PRO A 177 -31.91 -10.79 2.47
CA PRO A 177 -30.59 -11.39 2.24
C PRO A 177 -30.55 -12.93 2.20
N LEU A 178 -31.65 -13.61 2.51
CA LEU A 178 -31.70 -15.07 2.62
C LEU A 178 -31.20 -15.77 1.33
N GLY A 179 -30.10 -16.52 1.46
CA GLY A 179 -29.45 -17.29 0.41
C GLY A 179 -28.92 -16.45 -0.75
N THR A 180 -28.56 -15.19 -0.53
CA THR A 180 -28.09 -14.28 -1.60
C THR A 180 -26.58 -14.22 -1.74
N MET A 181 -25.84 -14.60 -0.70
CA MET A 181 -24.39 -14.40 -0.61
C MET A 181 -23.64 -15.73 -0.52
N ASP A 182 -22.53 -15.85 -1.26
CA ASP A 182 -21.65 -17.02 -1.31
C ASP A 182 -20.38 -16.77 -0.46
N PHE A 183 -20.37 -17.30 0.76
CA PHE A 183 -19.26 -17.14 1.69
C PHE A 183 -18.02 -17.97 1.29
N SER A 184 -18.09 -18.89 0.32
CA SER A 184 -16.88 -19.54 -0.20
C SER A 184 -16.10 -18.66 -1.19
N GLU A 185 -16.62 -17.49 -1.55
CA GLU A 185 -16.04 -16.57 -2.53
C GLU A 185 -16.00 -15.14 -1.98
N VAL A 186 -15.07 -14.89 -1.04
CA VAL A 186 -14.92 -13.58 -0.37
C VAL A 186 -13.64 -12.87 -0.82
N GLY A 187 -13.78 -11.62 -1.25
CA GLY A 187 -12.67 -10.67 -1.45
C GLY A 187 -12.72 -9.52 -0.46
N ILE A 188 -11.58 -8.96 -0.10
CA ILE A 188 -11.51 -7.80 0.81
C ILE A 188 -10.68 -6.69 0.16
N MET A 189 -11.19 -5.47 0.18
CA MET A 189 -10.40 -4.26 -0.12
C MET A 189 -10.17 -3.44 1.14
N GLY A 190 -8.96 -2.93 1.31
CA GLY A 190 -8.63 -1.99 2.38
C GLY A 190 -7.76 -0.82 1.90
N HIS A 191 -8.08 0.39 2.33
CA HIS A 191 -7.24 1.59 2.08
C HIS A 191 -6.50 1.99 3.36
N SER A 192 -5.20 2.25 3.30
CA SER A 192 -4.42 2.79 4.43
C SER A 192 -4.43 1.84 5.63
N ARG A 193 -4.84 2.29 6.82
CA ARG A 193 -5.17 1.44 7.98
C ARG A 193 -6.19 0.34 7.68
N GLY A 194 -7.09 0.58 6.72
CA GLY A 194 -8.02 -0.43 6.23
C GLY A 194 -7.33 -1.61 5.54
N GLY A 195 -6.18 -1.41 4.89
CA GLY A 195 -5.41 -2.47 4.24
C GLY A 195 -4.75 -3.43 5.24
N GLU A 196 -4.05 -2.89 6.25
CA GLU A 196 -3.57 -3.72 7.37
C GLU A 196 -4.74 -4.37 8.13
N GLY A 197 -5.89 -3.69 8.22
CA GLY A 197 -7.14 -4.27 8.73
C GLY A 197 -7.70 -5.44 7.90
N ALA A 198 -7.56 -5.41 6.57
CA ALA A 198 -7.95 -6.53 5.69
C ALA A 198 -7.06 -7.76 5.95
N ARG A 199 -5.74 -7.55 6.07
CA ARG A 199 -4.80 -8.62 6.47
C ARG A 199 -5.07 -9.11 7.89
N ALA A 200 -5.43 -8.21 8.82
CA ALA A 200 -5.86 -8.59 10.16
C ALA A 200 -7.09 -9.50 10.13
N ALA A 201 -8.11 -9.18 9.33
CA ALA A 201 -9.31 -10.02 9.20
C ALA A 201 -8.96 -11.43 8.72
N LEU A 202 -8.09 -11.55 7.71
CA LEU A 202 -7.63 -12.85 7.21
C LEU A 202 -6.97 -13.69 8.31
N GLN A 203 -6.00 -13.12 9.02
CA GLN A 203 -5.28 -13.86 10.04
C GLN A 203 -6.16 -14.15 11.26
N GLN A 204 -6.94 -13.17 11.73
CA GLN A 204 -7.86 -13.35 12.85
C GLN A 204 -8.96 -14.37 12.55
N PHE A 205 -9.37 -14.54 11.30
CA PHE A 205 -10.30 -15.63 10.95
C PHE A 205 -9.65 -17.01 11.07
N ARG A 206 -8.33 -17.11 10.86
CA ARG A 206 -7.56 -18.35 10.92
C ARG A 206 -6.99 -18.65 12.30
N ASP A 207 -6.94 -17.68 13.20
CA ASP A 207 -6.47 -17.87 14.57
C ASP A 207 -7.33 -18.94 15.29
N ALA A 208 -6.67 -19.91 15.93
CA ALA A 208 -7.35 -21.02 16.60
C ALA A 208 -8.31 -20.58 17.73
N THR A 209 -8.05 -19.42 18.35
CA THR A 209 -8.87 -18.83 19.41
C THR A 209 -9.97 -17.90 18.90
N SER A 210 -10.09 -17.75 17.58
CA SER A 210 -11.06 -16.85 16.98
C SER A 210 -12.48 -17.39 17.13
N PRO A 211 -13.45 -16.59 17.59
CA PRO A 211 -14.86 -17.00 17.60
C PRO A 211 -15.49 -16.92 16.20
N PHE A 212 -14.87 -16.18 15.27
CA PHE A 212 -15.49 -15.83 13.99
C PHE A 212 -15.76 -17.03 13.07
N PRO A 213 -14.90 -18.08 12.96
CA PRO A 213 -15.25 -19.29 12.22
C PRO A 213 -16.55 -19.95 12.69
N GLY A 214 -16.80 -19.98 14.00
CA GLY A 214 -18.04 -20.52 14.57
C GLY A 214 -19.26 -19.64 14.31
N LEU A 215 -19.08 -18.32 14.28
CA LEU A 215 -20.16 -17.35 14.04
C LEU A 215 -20.51 -17.20 12.56
N ILE A 216 -19.52 -17.25 11.68
CA ILE A 216 -19.69 -17.07 10.23
C ILE A 216 -20.07 -18.40 9.56
N GLY A 217 -19.50 -19.51 10.03
CA GLY A 217 -19.53 -20.80 9.35
C GLY A 217 -18.44 -20.91 8.29
N PRO A 218 -18.56 -21.90 7.36
CA PRO A 218 -17.59 -22.07 6.28
C PRO A 218 -17.47 -20.80 5.43
N MET A 219 -16.29 -20.21 5.40
CA MET A 219 -15.96 -19.04 4.60
C MET A 219 -14.56 -19.20 4.01
N ASN A 220 -14.37 -18.70 2.79
CA ASN A 220 -13.05 -18.68 2.15
C ASN A 220 -12.75 -17.27 1.59
N ILE A 221 -11.75 -16.64 2.19
CA ILE A 221 -11.19 -15.38 1.69
C ILE A 221 -10.21 -15.75 0.58
N LYS A 222 -10.52 -15.33 -0.65
CA LYS A 222 -9.74 -15.65 -1.86
C LYS A 222 -8.67 -14.63 -2.16
N SER A 223 -8.94 -13.36 -1.85
CA SER A 223 -8.12 -12.25 -2.33
C SER A 223 -8.21 -10.99 -1.49
N ILE A 224 -7.11 -10.25 -1.44
CA ILE A 224 -6.98 -8.95 -0.77
C ILE A 224 -6.47 -7.90 -1.76
N PHE A 225 -7.18 -6.78 -1.90
CA PHE A 225 -6.71 -5.61 -2.65
C PHE A 225 -6.45 -4.45 -1.67
N GLU A 226 -5.26 -3.87 -1.71
CA GLU A 226 -4.90 -2.76 -0.82
C GLU A 226 -4.61 -1.49 -1.60
N ILE A 227 -5.07 -0.34 -1.09
CA ILE A 227 -4.71 0.99 -1.61
C ILE A 227 -3.86 1.67 -0.54
N GLY A 228 -2.63 2.05 -0.89
CA GLY A 228 -1.68 2.75 0.00
C GLY A 228 -1.69 2.23 1.45
N PRO A 229 -1.58 0.91 1.69
CA PRO A 229 -1.78 0.37 3.04
C PRO A 229 -0.64 0.77 3.99
N VAL A 230 -0.97 0.88 5.27
CA VAL A 230 0.03 0.93 6.35
C VAL A 230 0.58 -0.47 6.64
N ASP A 231 1.68 -0.56 7.38
CA ASP A 231 2.23 -1.81 7.90
C ASP A 231 3.02 -1.56 9.20
N GLY A 232 2.80 -2.38 10.22
CA GLY A 232 3.57 -2.33 11.48
C GLY A 232 2.96 -1.45 12.58
N GLN A 233 1.66 -1.15 12.50
CA GLN A 233 0.95 -0.39 13.55
C GLN A 233 0.28 -1.29 14.60
N THR A 234 0.51 -2.60 14.53
CA THR A 234 0.05 -3.60 15.51
C THR A 234 1.24 -4.35 16.08
N SER A 235 1.04 -5.15 17.13
CA SER A 235 2.08 -6.06 17.62
C SER A 235 2.27 -7.31 16.76
N ARG A 236 1.45 -7.49 15.72
CA ARG A 236 1.53 -8.59 14.76
C ARG A 236 2.10 -8.11 13.43
N VAL A 237 2.88 -8.98 12.78
CA VAL A 237 3.15 -8.84 11.35
C VAL A 237 1.97 -9.47 10.61
N LEU A 238 1.25 -8.66 9.85
CA LEU A 238 0.04 -9.04 9.15
C LEU A 238 0.33 -9.15 7.65
N ASP A 239 -0.13 -10.20 6.98
CA ASP A 239 0.19 -10.46 5.56
C ASP A 239 -0.96 -11.19 4.87
N ALA A 240 -0.99 -11.09 3.55
CA ALA A 240 -1.96 -11.74 2.67
C ALA A 240 -1.58 -13.20 2.36
N ASN A 241 -1.17 -13.96 3.38
CA ASN A 241 -0.69 -15.34 3.24
C ASN A 241 -1.77 -16.25 2.63
N GLY A 242 -1.45 -17.01 1.58
CA GLY A 242 -2.35 -18.01 1.02
C GLY A 242 -3.64 -17.45 0.41
N VAL A 243 -3.58 -16.21 -0.09
CA VAL A 243 -4.64 -15.54 -0.86
C VAL A 243 -3.99 -14.66 -1.92
N ASN A 244 -4.64 -14.47 -3.08
CA ASN A 244 -4.10 -13.55 -4.08
C ASN A 244 -4.06 -12.13 -3.50
N SER A 245 -3.00 -11.38 -3.77
CA SER A 245 -2.91 -10.00 -3.25
C SER A 245 -2.38 -8.99 -4.27
N MET A 246 -3.00 -7.81 -4.28
CA MET A 246 -2.55 -6.69 -5.09
C MET A 246 -2.51 -5.41 -4.24
N ILE A 247 -1.41 -4.65 -4.36
CA ILE A 247 -1.21 -3.41 -3.62
C ILE A 247 -1.02 -2.24 -4.59
N LEU A 248 -1.94 -1.30 -4.59
CA LEU A 248 -1.84 -0.04 -5.30
C LEU A 248 -1.00 0.94 -4.46
N LEU A 249 0.19 1.32 -4.92
CA LEU A 249 1.12 2.21 -4.21
C LEU A 249 1.06 3.62 -4.82
N PRO A 250 0.52 4.64 -4.14
CA PRO A 250 0.48 5.99 -4.68
C PRO A 250 1.88 6.63 -4.57
N SER A 251 2.57 6.89 -5.70
CA SER A 251 3.98 7.28 -5.65
C SER A 251 4.25 8.65 -4.98
N CYS A 252 3.20 9.42 -4.72
CA CYS A 252 3.25 10.75 -4.12
C CYS A 252 2.28 10.84 -2.95
N ASP A 253 2.05 9.70 -2.31
CA ASP A 253 1.41 9.56 -1.01
C ASP A 253 2.08 10.49 0.00
N GLY A 254 1.29 11.40 0.56
CA GLY A 254 1.73 12.34 1.57
C GLY A 254 1.37 11.91 2.99
N ASP A 255 0.53 10.89 3.14
CA ASP A 255 0.13 10.33 4.42
C ASP A 255 1.04 9.15 4.78
N VAL A 256 0.94 8.05 4.02
CA VAL A 256 1.83 6.89 4.08
C VAL A 256 3.00 7.08 3.11
N TYR A 257 3.72 8.19 3.30
CA TYR A 257 4.77 8.66 2.40
C TYR A 257 5.94 7.68 2.19
N ASN A 258 6.07 6.65 3.00
CA ASN A 258 7.08 5.61 2.89
C ASN A 258 6.54 4.30 2.29
N LEU A 259 5.39 4.33 1.62
CA LEU A 259 4.84 3.25 0.81
C LEU A 259 4.86 1.88 1.54
N GLN A 260 4.37 1.84 2.78
CA GLN A 260 4.53 0.70 3.68
C GLN A 260 4.02 -0.63 3.13
N GLY A 261 3.06 -0.60 2.19
CA GLY A 261 2.63 -1.78 1.43
C GLY A 261 3.76 -2.51 0.70
N MET A 262 4.85 -1.83 0.31
CA MET A 262 6.01 -2.48 -0.30
C MET A 262 6.66 -3.49 0.65
N LYS A 263 6.67 -3.24 1.96
CA LYS A 263 7.18 -4.18 2.97
C LYS A 263 6.39 -5.49 2.99
N VAL A 264 5.07 -5.40 2.81
CA VAL A 264 4.18 -6.56 2.73
C VAL A 264 4.54 -7.40 1.52
N PHE A 265 4.74 -6.75 0.37
CA PHE A 265 5.15 -7.43 -0.86
C PHE A 265 6.54 -8.06 -0.75
N ASP A 266 7.52 -7.34 -0.20
CA ASP A 266 8.89 -7.86 -0.01
C ASP A 266 8.90 -9.16 0.80
N ARG A 267 8.10 -9.23 1.88
CA ARG A 267 8.01 -10.42 2.72
C ARG A 267 7.49 -11.67 1.98
N THR A 268 6.86 -11.52 0.81
CA THR A 268 6.42 -12.67 0.00
C THR A 268 7.59 -13.47 -0.58
N PHE A 269 8.75 -12.83 -0.81
CA PHE A 269 9.95 -13.48 -1.36
C PHE A 269 10.74 -14.30 -0.33
N ASP A 270 10.57 -13.98 0.95
CA ASP A 270 11.29 -14.62 2.07
C ASP A 270 10.50 -15.76 2.72
N ARG A 271 9.22 -15.93 2.34
CA ARG A 271 8.31 -16.90 2.97
C ARG A 271 8.13 -18.14 2.10
N ALA A 272 8.79 -19.21 2.50
CA ALA A 272 8.47 -20.55 2.00
C ALA A 272 7.29 -21.17 2.78
N ALA A 273 6.89 -22.40 2.42
CA ALA A 273 5.89 -23.17 3.18
C ALA A 273 6.17 -23.17 4.71
N PRO A 274 5.13 -23.12 5.58
CA PRO A 274 3.71 -23.34 5.27
C PRO A 274 2.89 -22.06 5.03
N PHE A 275 3.51 -20.89 4.85
CA PHE A 275 2.79 -19.61 4.85
C PHE A 275 1.89 -19.39 3.64
N ASP A 276 2.21 -19.99 2.49
CA ASP A 276 1.35 -19.97 1.31
C ASP A 276 1.42 -21.32 0.58
N THR A 277 0.27 -21.98 0.47
CA THR A 277 0.11 -23.31 -0.14
C THR A 277 -0.85 -23.30 -1.32
N THR A 278 -1.39 -22.13 -1.67
CA THR A 278 -2.56 -22.01 -2.57
C THR A 278 -2.21 -21.62 -4.00
N GLN A 279 -0.91 -21.52 -4.34
CA GLN A 279 -0.43 -20.96 -5.62
C GLN A 279 -0.96 -19.54 -5.87
N ALA A 280 -1.15 -18.76 -4.80
CA ALA A 280 -1.60 -17.39 -4.92
C ALA A 280 -0.49 -16.50 -5.49
N PHE A 281 -0.85 -15.57 -6.37
CA PHE A 281 0.08 -14.55 -6.84
C PHE A 281 0.04 -13.32 -5.93
N HIS A 282 1.16 -12.63 -5.85
CA HIS A 282 1.29 -11.35 -5.15
C HIS A 282 1.82 -10.29 -6.11
N GLY A 283 1.30 -9.07 -6.02
CA GLY A 283 1.82 -7.97 -6.83
C GLY A 283 1.62 -6.60 -6.22
N THR A 284 2.33 -5.63 -6.81
CA THR A 284 2.21 -4.21 -6.51
C THR A 284 2.07 -3.43 -7.81
N PHE A 285 1.38 -2.30 -7.72
CA PHE A 285 1.14 -1.40 -8.84
C PHE A 285 1.41 0.02 -8.33
N GLU A 286 2.63 0.51 -8.54
CA GLU A 286 3.00 1.86 -8.14
C GLU A 286 2.50 2.87 -9.16
N VAL A 287 1.55 3.70 -8.75
CA VAL A 287 0.90 4.70 -9.61
C VAL A 287 1.66 6.02 -9.53
N LYS A 288 2.40 6.34 -10.59
CA LYS A 288 3.20 7.58 -10.64
C LYS A 288 2.25 8.79 -10.65
N GLY A 289 2.46 9.74 -9.74
CA GLY A 289 1.66 10.96 -9.67
C GLY A 289 0.46 10.92 -8.73
N ALA A 290 0.11 9.76 -8.16
CA ALA A 290 -1.02 9.61 -7.26
C ALA A 290 -0.66 9.98 -5.80
N ASN A 291 -1.58 10.64 -5.08
CA ASN A 291 -1.48 10.84 -3.62
C ASN A 291 -2.28 9.78 -2.85
N HIS A 292 -2.32 9.86 -1.52
CA HIS A 292 -3.11 8.96 -0.69
C HIS A 292 -4.61 9.15 -0.92
N ASN A 293 -5.08 10.40 -0.85
CA ASN A 293 -6.48 10.64 -0.58
C ASN A 293 -7.40 10.50 -1.80
N ALA A 294 -6.92 10.83 -2.99
CA ALA A 294 -7.80 11.04 -4.15
C ALA A 294 -8.41 9.75 -4.74
N TYR A 295 -8.12 8.57 -4.15
CA TYR A 295 -8.85 7.33 -4.42
C TYR A 295 -10.22 7.26 -3.73
N ASN A 296 -10.40 8.02 -2.64
CA ASN A 296 -11.65 8.14 -1.89
C ASN A 296 -12.33 9.46 -2.27
N THR A 297 -13.50 9.41 -2.93
CA THR A 297 -14.19 10.62 -3.40
C THR A 297 -14.69 11.54 -2.30
N GLU A 298 -14.71 11.04 -1.05
CA GLU A 298 -15.11 11.79 0.13
C GLU A 298 -13.92 12.45 0.84
N TRP A 299 -12.68 12.14 0.47
CA TRP A 299 -11.49 12.79 1.03
C TRP A 299 -11.05 13.93 0.12
N GLN A 300 -11.67 15.09 0.32
CA GLN A 300 -11.63 16.20 -0.66
C GLN A 300 -10.46 17.17 -0.47
N THR A 301 -9.48 16.83 0.39
CA THR A 301 -8.28 17.65 0.63
C THR A 301 -7.02 16.82 0.41
N SER A 302 -6.06 17.38 -0.34
CA SER A 302 -4.81 16.67 -0.63
C SER A 302 -3.91 16.49 0.61
N ASP A 303 -3.44 15.26 0.80
CA ASP A 303 -2.40 14.85 1.76
C ASP A 303 -0.98 15.18 1.28
N SER A 304 -0.83 15.53 0.00
CA SER A 304 0.46 15.81 -0.64
C SER A 304 0.51 17.21 -1.28
N PRO A 305 1.60 17.98 -1.15
CA PRO A 305 1.73 19.31 -1.76
C PRO A 305 2.02 19.24 -3.27
N GLY A 306 2.35 18.06 -3.78
CA GLY A 306 2.69 17.82 -5.18
C GLY A 306 3.56 16.59 -5.33
N CYS A 307 4.02 16.34 -6.54
CA CYS A 307 4.76 15.14 -6.89
C CYS A 307 6.08 15.52 -7.58
N LEU A 308 7.21 15.13 -6.99
CA LEU A 308 8.52 15.36 -7.59
C LEU A 308 8.73 14.38 -8.74
N GLY A 309 8.92 14.97 -9.91
CA GLY A 309 9.38 14.26 -11.08
C GLY A 309 8.29 13.65 -11.98
N VAL A 310 7.03 13.77 -11.62
CA VAL A 310 5.91 13.40 -12.48
C VAL A 310 4.74 14.35 -12.22
N LYS A 311 3.83 14.48 -13.20
CA LYS A 311 2.64 15.30 -13.07
C LYS A 311 1.74 14.74 -11.94
N ASN A 312 1.15 15.62 -11.14
CA ASN A 312 0.14 15.23 -10.16
C ASN A 312 -1.10 14.67 -10.88
N LEU A 313 -1.63 13.55 -10.40
CA LEU A 313 -2.96 13.06 -10.77
C LEU A 313 -4.06 13.69 -9.91
N PHE A 314 -3.70 14.27 -8.76
CA PHE A 314 -4.63 14.82 -7.78
C PHE A 314 -4.70 16.36 -7.85
N PRO A 315 -5.90 16.95 -7.63
CA PRO A 315 -6.02 18.39 -7.40
C PRO A 315 -5.66 18.73 -5.94
N ALA A 316 -5.48 20.02 -5.65
CA ALA A 316 -5.31 20.48 -4.26
C ALA A 316 -6.56 20.24 -3.38
N ALA A 317 -7.74 20.30 -4.00
CA ALA A 317 -9.03 20.04 -3.37
C ALA A 317 -10.01 19.40 -4.38
N GLY A 318 -10.92 18.57 -3.89
CA GLY A 318 -11.90 17.83 -4.70
C GLY A 318 -11.42 16.43 -5.09
N PHE A 319 -12.12 15.81 -6.03
CA PHE A 319 -11.81 14.45 -6.51
C PHE A 319 -10.87 14.47 -7.72
N SER A 320 -10.19 13.34 -7.97
CA SER A 320 -9.40 13.13 -9.18
C SER A 320 -10.05 12.09 -10.09
N LYS A 321 -10.39 12.46 -11.32
CA LYS A 321 -10.89 11.48 -12.31
C LYS A 321 -9.80 10.49 -12.71
N ASP A 322 -8.62 11.00 -13.03
CA ASP A 322 -7.49 10.20 -13.54
C ASP A 322 -7.01 9.20 -12.48
N GLN A 323 -6.86 9.63 -11.21
CA GLN A 323 -6.45 8.73 -10.14
C GLN A 323 -7.52 7.69 -9.79
N LYS A 324 -8.81 8.04 -9.81
CA LYS A 324 -9.89 7.04 -9.67
C LYS A 324 -9.82 5.98 -10.77
N ALA A 325 -9.54 6.40 -12.01
CA ALA A 325 -9.45 5.49 -13.14
C ALA A 325 -8.31 4.48 -12.96
N THR A 326 -7.19 4.84 -12.31
CA THR A 326 -6.13 3.85 -12.03
C THR A 326 -6.57 2.78 -11.04
N ALA A 327 -7.35 3.12 -10.00
CA ALA A 327 -7.95 2.12 -9.10
C ALA A 327 -9.04 1.31 -9.81
N PHE A 328 -9.85 1.93 -10.67
CA PHE A 328 -10.89 1.26 -11.44
C PHE A 328 -10.30 0.17 -12.35
N HIS A 329 -9.31 0.52 -13.16
CA HIS A 329 -8.68 -0.39 -14.12
C HIS A 329 -7.69 -1.38 -13.50
N THR A 330 -7.51 -1.39 -12.18
CA THR A 330 -6.70 -2.39 -11.46
C THR A 330 -7.55 -3.24 -10.52
N MET A 331 -8.42 -2.64 -9.71
CA MET A 331 -9.18 -3.36 -8.70
C MET A 331 -10.34 -4.17 -9.29
N VAL A 332 -11.05 -3.63 -10.28
CA VAL A 332 -12.15 -4.35 -10.95
C VAL A 332 -11.64 -5.63 -11.64
N PRO A 333 -10.62 -5.60 -12.51
CA PRO A 333 -10.08 -6.82 -13.11
C PRO A 333 -9.47 -7.77 -12.06
N PHE A 334 -8.86 -7.27 -10.98
CA PHE A 334 -8.33 -8.13 -9.92
C PHE A 334 -9.41 -9.01 -9.28
N PHE A 335 -10.50 -8.41 -8.77
CA PHE A 335 -11.55 -9.21 -8.14
C PHE A 335 -12.29 -10.10 -9.14
N ARG A 336 -12.47 -9.62 -10.38
CA ARG A 336 -13.03 -10.43 -11.46
C ARG A 336 -12.15 -11.60 -11.86
N ALA A 337 -10.83 -11.51 -11.68
CA ALA A 337 -9.90 -12.60 -11.96
C ALA A 337 -9.81 -13.64 -10.85
N THR A 338 -10.15 -13.28 -9.61
CA THR A 338 -9.72 -14.04 -8.43
C THR A 338 -10.84 -14.43 -7.46
N VAL A 339 -12.02 -13.83 -7.57
CA VAL A 339 -13.15 -14.07 -6.65
C VAL A 339 -14.42 -14.41 -7.42
N GLY A 340 -15.06 -15.53 -7.06
CA GLY A 340 -16.31 -15.99 -7.65
C GLY A 340 -16.14 -17.20 -8.56
N LYS A 341 -17.21 -18.00 -8.70
CA LYS A 341 -17.22 -19.20 -9.55
C LYS A 341 -17.05 -18.92 -11.05
N ASN A 342 -17.37 -17.69 -11.45
CA ASN A 342 -17.20 -17.19 -12.82
C ASN A 342 -16.00 -16.25 -12.93
N ALA A 343 -15.04 -16.33 -12.00
CA ALA A 343 -13.81 -15.57 -12.10
C ALA A 343 -13.11 -15.89 -13.43
N ASP A 344 -12.53 -14.88 -14.05
CA ASP A 344 -11.81 -14.97 -15.32
C ASP A 344 -10.31 -14.72 -15.08
N PRO A 345 -9.49 -15.77 -14.87
CA PRO A 345 -8.08 -15.63 -14.59
C PRO A 345 -7.30 -14.86 -15.67
N ALA A 346 -7.80 -14.77 -16.90
CA ALA A 346 -7.13 -14.02 -17.97
C ALA A 346 -7.04 -12.52 -17.64
N LEU A 347 -7.98 -11.99 -16.83
CA LEU A 347 -7.94 -10.60 -16.38
C LEU A 347 -6.78 -10.31 -15.43
N ALA A 348 -6.14 -11.33 -14.83
CA ALA A 348 -4.95 -11.15 -14.01
C ALA A 348 -3.67 -10.83 -14.82
N ALA A 349 -3.69 -11.03 -16.15
CA ALA A 349 -2.53 -10.81 -17.00
C ALA A 349 -1.96 -9.39 -16.88
N ILE A 350 -2.80 -8.37 -16.64
CA ILE A 350 -2.35 -6.97 -16.49
C ILE A 350 -1.39 -6.75 -15.30
N PHE A 351 -1.36 -7.67 -14.33
CA PHE A 351 -0.50 -7.57 -13.15
C PHE A 351 0.88 -8.17 -13.37
N ASP A 352 1.01 -9.05 -14.35
CA ASP A 352 2.28 -9.58 -14.81
C ASP A 352 3.05 -8.46 -15.55
N PRO A 353 4.29 -8.12 -15.12
CA PRO A 353 5.09 -7.06 -15.70
C PRO A 353 5.47 -7.28 -17.16
N ALA A 354 5.44 -8.53 -17.67
CA ALA A 354 5.69 -8.85 -19.07
C ALA A 354 4.50 -8.51 -19.99
N THR A 355 3.30 -8.29 -19.43
CA THR A 355 2.11 -7.93 -20.24
C THR A 355 2.05 -6.43 -20.51
N THR A 356 1.79 -6.00 -21.75
CA THR A 356 1.47 -4.59 -22.06
C THR A 356 0.29 -4.07 -21.24
N LEU A 357 0.42 -2.85 -20.73
CA LEU A 357 -0.69 -2.20 -20.06
C LEU A 357 -1.72 -1.72 -21.09
N PRO A 358 -3.02 -1.90 -20.83
CA PRO A 358 -4.04 -1.33 -21.70
C PRO A 358 -3.94 0.20 -21.72
N ALA A 359 -4.32 0.83 -22.85
CA ALA A 359 -4.36 2.28 -23.01
C ALA A 359 -5.15 2.99 -21.90
N THR A 360 -6.18 2.32 -21.36
CA THR A 360 -6.96 2.79 -20.20
C THR A 360 -6.13 3.06 -18.95
N LEU A 361 -4.92 2.49 -18.85
CA LEU A 361 -3.92 2.79 -17.82
C LEU A 361 -2.75 3.60 -18.41
N SER A 362 -2.16 3.16 -19.52
CA SER A 362 -0.90 3.73 -20.03
C SER A 362 -1.03 5.18 -20.54
N ASP A 363 -2.24 5.63 -20.87
CA ASP A 363 -2.57 7.02 -21.20
C ASP A 363 -2.71 7.92 -19.97
N ILE A 364 -3.02 7.35 -18.79
CA ILE A 364 -3.18 8.12 -17.55
C ILE A 364 -1.82 8.52 -16.99
N THR A 365 -0.97 7.52 -16.74
CA THR A 365 0.34 7.71 -16.11
C THR A 365 1.24 6.51 -16.39
N LYS A 366 2.40 6.47 -15.73
CA LYS A 366 3.34 5.36 -15.74
C LYS A 366 3.26 4.56 -14.45
N TYR A 367 3.68 3.30 -14.53
CA TYR A 367 3.56 2.35 -13.43
C TYR A 367 4.83 1.52 -13.28
N ASN A 368 5.21 1.27 -12.03
CA ASN A 368 6.15 0.20 -11.70
C ASN A 368 5.33 -0.98 -11.16
N ARG A 369 5.59 -2.20 -11.66
CA ARG A 369 4.85 -3.40 -11.27
C ARG A 369 5.74 -4.39 -10.56
N GLY A 370 5.48 -4.63 -9.27
CA GLY A 370 6.03 -5.78 -8.56
C GLY A 370 5.14 -6.99 -8.80
N TYR A 371 5.74 -8.15 -9.03
CA TYR A 371 5.00 -9.39 -9.24
C TYR A 371 5.77 -10.61 -8.74
N LEU A 372 5.05 -11.54 -8.16
CA LEU A 372 5.50 -12.88 -7.79
C LEU A 372 4.38 -13.85 -8.22
N PRO A 373 4.61 -14.71 -9.24
CA PRO A 373 3.53 -15.49 -9.87
C PRO A 373 2.99 -16.63 -8.99
N GLY A 374 3.70 -16.94 -7.90
CA GLY A 374 3.33 -17.94 -6.92
C GLY A 374 4.32 -17.92 -5.74
N PRO A 375 3.97 -18.57 -4.62
CA PRO A 375 4.80 -18.54 -3.42
C PRO A 375 6.17 -19.17 -3.63
N ASN A 376 7.13 -18.80 -2.79
CA ASN A 376 8.48 -19.37 -2.82
C ASN A 376 8.45 -20.87 -2.46
N ASN A 377 8.52 -21.73 -3.46
CA ASN A 377 8.37 -23.18 -3.37
C ASN A 377 8.99 -23.88 -4.60
N GLU A 378 8.70 -25.17 -4.81
CA GLU A 378 9.22 -25.97 -5.93
C GLU A 378 8.85 -25.45 -7.33
N LYS A 379 7.85 -24.55 -7.43
CA LYS A 379 7.45 -23.92 -8.69
C LYS A 379 8.12 -22.57 -8.91
N THR A 380 8.44 -21.84 -7.84
CA THR A 380 9.08 -20.52 -7.89
C THR A 380 10.16 -20.48 -6.83
N GLU A 381 11.42 -20.57 -7.26
CA GLU A 381 12.58 -20.67 -6.38
C GLU A 381 13.42 -19.39 -6.45
N MET A 382 13.89 -18.92 -5.30
CA MET A 382 14.82 -17.78 -5.24
C MET A 382 16.26 -18.28 -5.45
N LEU A 383 16.95 -17.69 -6.43
CA LEU A 383 18.34 -17.96 -6.77
C LEU A 383 19.33 -17.08 -6.00
N GLU A 384 18.95 -15.82 -5.74
CA GLU A 384 19.80 -14.84 -5.09
C GLU A 384 18.96 -13.80 -4.36
N ARG A 385 19.35 -13.45 -3.14
CA ARG A 385 18.77 -12.38 -2.32
C ARG A 385 19.80 -11.33 -1.90
N PHE A 386 21.05 -11.49 -2.32
CA PHE A 386 22.20 -10.65 -1.95
C PHE A 386 22.43 -10.60 -0.45
N SER A 387 22.20 -11.72 0.25
CA SER A 387 22.29 -11.81 1.71
C SER A 387 23.72 -11.77 2.23
N GLN A 388 24.70 -12.14 1.39
CA GLN A 388 26.12 -12.13 1.71
C GLN A 388 26.75 -10.74 1.60
N GLU A 389 28.00 -10.64 2.08
CA GLU A 389 28.86 -9.48 1.86
C GLU A 389 29.08 -9.22 0.35
N SER A 390 29.44 -7.98 0.02
CA SER A 390 29.71 -7.59 -1.37
C SER A 390 30.81 -8.46 -1.98
N GLY A 391 30.60 -8.93 -3.21
CA GLY A 391 31.55 -9.78 -3.92
C GLY A 391 31.26 -11.28 -3.85
N LEU A 392 30.24 -11.70 -3.08
CA LEU A 392 29.80 -13.10 -3.01
C LEU A 392 28.32 -13.24 -3.40
N SER A 393 27.98 -14.34 -4.07
CA SER A 393 26.59 -14.82 -4.18
C SER A 393 26.11 -15.46 -2.89
N ASP A 394 24.81 -15.67 -2.74
CA ASP A 394 24.22 -16.37 -1.59
C ASP A 394 24.78 -17.79 -1.39
N SER A 395 25.29 -18.40 -2.46
CA SER A 395 25.97 -19.70 -2.44
C SER A 395 27.46 -19.64 -2.05
N GLY A 396 27.98 -18.46 -1.72
CA GLY A 396 29.38 -18.25 -1.33
C GLY A 396 30.37 -18.22 -2.50
N VAL A 397 29.89 -18.04 -3.73
CA VAL A 397 30.75 -17.98 -4.93
C VAL A 397 31.12 -16.54 -5.23
N PRO A 398 32.39 -16.23 -5.54
CA PRO A 398 32.79 -14.89 -5.95
C PRO A 398 32.01 -14.40 -7.17
N THR A 399 31.49 -13.18 -7.10
CA THR A 399 30.92 -12.49 -8.27
C THR A 399 32.04 -11.94 -9.16
N THR A 400 31.72 -11.67 -10.43
CA THR A 400 32.69 -11.06 -11.37
C THR A 400 32.21 -9.65 -11.72
N VAL A 401 33.11 -8.68 -11.65
CA VAL A 401 32.80 -7.26 -11.84
C VAL A 401 33.85 -6.61 -12.72
N THR A 402 33.42 -5.87 -13.74
CA THR A 402 34.28 -5.06 -14.61
C THR A 402 33.66 -3.69 -14.79
N GLY A 403 34.45 -2.62 -14.62
CA GLY A 403 34.04 -1.24 -14.92
C GLY A 403 32.87 -0.68 -14.11
N VAL A 404 32.41 -1.37 -13.07
CA VAL A 404 31.35 -0.92 -12.15
C VAL A 404 31.78 -1.18 -10.71
N THR A 405 31.14 -0.50 -9.76
CA THR A 405 31.22 -0.83 -8.33
C THR A 405 29.93 -1.52 -7.92
N VAL A 406 30.03 -2.64 -7.22
CA VAL A 406 28.87 -3.40 -6.71
C VAL A 406 28.93 -3.45 -5.20
N THR A 407 27.86 -3.03 -4.54
CA THR A 407 27.72 -3.10 -3.08
C THR A 407 26.43 -3.81 -2.71
N ASN A 408 26.52 -4.92 -1.98
CA ASN A 408 25.37 -5.58 -1.39
C ASN A 408 24.94 -4.79 -0.15
N GLN A 409 23.73 -4.22 -0.17
CA GLN A 409 23.23 -3.35 0.88
C GLN A 409 21.71 -3.49 1.08
N GLN A 410 21.20 -2.92 2.17
CA GLN A 410 19.76 -2.77 2.41
C GLN A 410 19.12 -1.92 1.30
N ALA A 411 17.94 -2.36 0.84
CA ALA A 411 17.12 -1.61 -0.12
C ALA A 411 16.59 -0.30 0.50
N SER A 412 16.04 0.60 -0.33
CA SER A 412 15.51 1.91 0.12
C SER A 412 14.45 1.78 1.22
N TYR A 413 14.19 2.87 1.94
CA TYR A 413 13.43 2.92 3.19
C TYR A 413 11.97 2.44 3.11
N GLU A 414 11.38 2.40 1.92
CA GLU A 414 10.06 1.81 1.66
C GLU A 414 10.05 0.28 1.76
N HIS A 415 11.21 -0.35 1.60
CA HIS A 415 11.36 -1.79 1.62
C HIS A 415 11.41 -2.37 3.04
N GLN A 416 11.11 -3.66 3.14
CA GLN A 416 11.20 -4.41 4.38
C GLN A 416 12.66 -4.40 4.90
N LEU A 417 12.82 -4.21 6.21
CA LEU A 417 14.12 -4.38 6.86
C LEU A 417 14.62 -5.81 6.63
N GLY A 418 15.83 -5.94 6.10
CA GLY A 418 16.43 -7.21 5.67
C GLY A 418 16.41 -7.42 4.15
N THR A 419 15.54 -6.73 3.39
CA THR A 419 15.56 -6.79 1.93
C THR A 419 16.83 -6.15 1.39
N ARG A 420 17.62 -6.93 0.63
CA ARG A 420 18.93 -6.52 0.13
C ARG A 420 18.96 -6.45 -1.39
N VAL A 421 19.86 -5.61 -1.88
CA VAL A 421 20.12 -5.38 -3.31
C VAL A 421 21.62 -5.37 -3.55
N ALA A 422 22.04 -5.81 -4.73
CA ALA A 422 23.30 -5.38 -5.34
C ALA A 422 23.10 -3.99 -5.95
N ARG A 423 23.64 -2.95 -5.30
CA ARG A 423 23.69 -1.60 -5.86
C ARG A 423 24.89 -1.50 -6.80
N VAL A 424 24.62 -1.40 -8.09
CA VAL A 424 25.61 -1.28 -9.15
C VAL A 424 25.76 0.17 -9.56
N THR A 425 26.97 0.72 -9.48
CA THR A 425 27.26 2.13 -9.78
C THR A 425 28.42 2.28 -10.76
N TRP A 426 28.33 3.27 -11.63
CA TRP A 426 29.40 3.69 -12.53
C TRP A 426 29.25 5.16 -12.92
N ASP A 427 30.33 5.75 -13.39
CA ASP A 427 30.39 7.15 -13.81
C ASP A 427 31.20 7.34 -15.10
N GLU A 428 31.33 8.58 -15.55
CA GLU A 428 32.01 8.92 -16.80
C GLU A 428 33.50 8.54 -16.83
N SER A 429 34.11 8.30 -15.67
CA SER A 429 35.50 7.84 -15.56
C SER A 429 35.65 6.32 -15.68
N SER A 430 34.53 5.60 -15.63
CA SER A 430 34.51 4.15 -15.70
C SER A 430 34.87 3.65 -17.11
N PRO A 431 35.55 2.50 -17.25
CA PRO A 431 35.83 1.87 -18.55
C PRO A 431 34.57 1.68 -19.41
N SER A 432 34.76 1.52 -20.73
CA SER A 432 33.64 1.27 -21.64
C SER A 432 32.95 -0.06 -21.36
N GLU A 433 33.75 -1.11 -21.09
CA GLU A 433 33.25 -2.41 -20.66
C GLU A 433 32.77 -2.33 -19.20
N ARG A 434 31.48 -2.62 -19.00
CA ARG A 434 30.83 -2.47 -17.69
C ARG A 434 29.88 -3.62 -17.45
N PHE A 435 30.20 -4.53 -16.53
CA PHE A 435 29.29 -5.60 -16.16
C PHE A 435 29.40 -6.03 -14.70
N PHE A 436 28.29 -6.57 -14.21
CA PHE A 436 28.19 -7.33 -12.97
C PHE A 436 27.70 -8.73 -13.32
N GLN A 437 28.42 -9.76 -12.90
CA GLN A 437 28.05 -11.16 -13.11
C GLN A 437 27.90 -11.87 -11.77
N LEU A 438 26.70 -12.40 -11.55
CA LEU A 438 26.42 -13.32 -10.49
C LEU A 438 26.83 -14.73 -10.91
N ASN A 439 27.56 -15.43 -10.04
CA ASN A 439 28.03 -16.79 -10.28
C ASN A 439 27.33 -17.78 -9.33
N PHE A 440 26.91 -18.91 -9.88
CA PHE A 440 26.29 -20.02 -9.16
C PHE A 440 27.33 -21.08 -8.77
N ALA A 441 27.06 -21.79 -7.67
CA ALA A 441 27.96 -22.83 -7.17
C ALA A 441 27.95 -24.12 -8.00
N GLY A 442 29.03 -24.90 -7.86
CA GLY A 442 29.13 -26.25 -8.39
C GLY A 442 29.08 -26.30 -9.92
N LYS A 443 28.17 -27.11 -10.45
CA LYS A 443 27.96 -27.28 -11.91
C LYS A 443 27.01 -26.23 -12.51
N GLY A 444 26.62 -25.21 -11.74
CA GLY A 444 25.58 -24.26 -12.12
C GLY A 444 24.16 -24.73 -11.77
N GLN A 445 23.17 -23.99 -12.25
CA GLN A 445 21.75 -24.23 -12.08
C GLN A 445 21.18 -24.94 -13.32
N ASN A 446 20.39 -25.99 -13.09
CA ASN A 446 19.57 -26.59 -14.14
C ASN A 446 18.24 -25.84 -14.24
N LEU A 447 18.03 -25.14 -15.35
CA LEU A 447 16.86 -24.33 -15.65
C LEU A 447 15.92 -24.99 -16.68
N THR A 448 16.20 -26.21 -17.15
CA THR A 448 15.43 -26.88 -18.23
C THR A 448 13.95 -27.13 -17.91
N SER A 449 13.60 -27.25 -16.62
CA SER A 449 12.21 -27.42 -16.17
C SER A 449 11.50 -26.10 -15.87
N TYR A 450 12.22 -24.98 -15.93
CA TYR A 450 11.72 -23.64 -15.65
C TYR A 450 11.38 -22.92 -16.95
N LYS A 451 10.48 -21.94 -16.85
CA LYS A 451 10.04 -21.13 -17.99
C LYS A 451 10.47 -19.67 -17.90
N THR A 452 10.69 -19.17 -16.69
CA THR A 452 10.93 -17.74 -16.45
C THR A 452 12.11 -17.58 -15.51
N LEU A 453 13.04 -16.70 -15.87
CA LEU A 453 13.99 -16.08 -14.96
C LEU A 453 13.45 -14.69 -14.61
N ALA A 454 13.34 -14.37 -13.34
CA ALA A 454 12.90 -13.06 -12.90
C ALA A 454 13.92 -12.42 -11.98
N PHE A 455 13.97 -11.09 -11.97
CA PHE A 455 14.72 -10.35 -10.97
C PHE A 455 13.99 -9.06 -10.63
N ARG A 456 14.30 -8.49 -9.47
CA ARG A 456 13.77 -7.19 -9.08
C ARG A 456 14.77 -6.09 -9.41
N ALA A 457 14.29 -4.93 -9.84
CA ALA A 457 15.16 -3.80 -10.14
C ALA A 457 14.57 -2.45 -9.72
N SER A 458 15.44 -1.50 -9.42
CA SER A 458 15.09 -0.09 -9.31
C SER A 458 16.25 0.80 -9.75
N LEU A 459 15.94 2.06 -10.05
CA LEU A 459 16.95 3.05 -10.44
C LEU A 459 17.23 3.97 -9.25
N GLY A 460 18.50 4.19 -8.93
CA GLY A 460 18.89 5.23 -7.99
C GLY A 460 19.06 6.59 -8.66
N CYS A 461 19.09 7.66 -7.88
CA CYS A 461 19.48 8.96 -8.42
C CYS A 461 20.96 8.96 -8.82
N PHE A 462 21.26 9.37 -10.05
CA PHE A 462 22.61 9.60 -10.56
C PHE A 462 22.67 10.84 -11.44
N ALA A 463 23.86 11.42 -11.60
CA ALA A 463 24.05 12.70 -12.27
C ALA A 463 22.99 13.73 -11.82
N ASN A 464 22.11 14.17 -12.72
CA ASN A 464 21.00 15.07 -12.41
C ASN A 464 19.62 14.51 -12.81
N ILE A 465 19.46 13.19 -12.98
CA ILE A 465 18.19 12.62 -13.49
C ILE A 465 16.99 12.92 -12.58
N CYS A 466 17.19 12.95 -11.26
CA CYS A 466 16.13 13.23 -10.29
C CYS A 466 15.72 14.71 -10.26
N ASN A 467 16.53 15.59 -10.82
CA ASN A 467 16.27 17.03 -10.95
C ASN A 467 15.64 17.41 -12.30
N LYS A 468 15.36 16.43 -13.17
CA LYS A 468 14.77 16.65 -14.51
C LYS A 468 13.29 16.26 -14.53
N LYS A 469 12.61 16.39 -15.67
CA LYS A 469 11.31 15.75 -15.95
C LYS A 469 11.52 14.27 -16.32
N GLN A 470 10.50 13.45 -16.15
CA GLN A 470 10.56 12.03 -16.49
C GLN A 470 10.66 11.86 -18.01
N SER A 471 11.56 10.98 -18.46
CA SER A 471 11.74 10.67 -19.88
C SER A 471 10.56 9.88 -20.41
N LYS A 472 10.05 10.18 -21.61
CA LYS A 472 9.00 9.34 -22.24
C LYS A 472 9.46 7.89 -22.45
N LYS A 473 10.76 7.69 -22.72
CA LYS A 473 11.37 6.41 -23.11
C LYS A 473 12.06 5.67 -21.95
N GLY A 474 11.89 6.12 -20.71
CA GLY A 474 12.65 5.61 -19.56
C GLY A 474 14.05 6.24 -19.44
N GLU A 475 14.72 5.97 -18.33
CA GLU A 475 15.97 6.63 -17.95
C GLU A 475 17.22 5.74 -18.08
N MET A 476 17.05 4.42 -18.08
CA MET A 476 18.14 3.46 -18.12
C MET A 476 17.81 2.27 -19.03
N ASP A 477 18.84 1.69 -19.63
CA ASP A 477 18.79 0.45 -20.37
C ASP A 477 20.11 -0.30 -20.15
N PHE A 478 20.03 -1.60 -19.96
CA PHE A 478 21.14 -2.53 -19.78
C PHE A 478 20.77 -3.87 -20.41
N THR A 479 21.72 -4.78 -20.56
CA THR A 479 21.46 -6.13 -21.10
C THR A 479 21.68 -7.21 -20.05
N VAL A 480 20.98 -8.32 -20.22
CA VAL A 480 21.10 -9.52 -19.37
C VAL A 480 21.44 -10.72 -20.25
N ALA A 481 22.40 -11.52 -19.82
CA ALA A 481 22.76 -12.79 -20.47
C ALA A 481 22.94 -13.89 -19.42
N LEU A 482 22.66 -15.13 -19.83
CA LEU A 482 23.04 -16.32 -19.08
C LEU A 482 24.50 -16.66 -19.38
N VAL A 483 25.18 -17.24 -18.39
CA VAL A 483 26.60 -17.62 -18.49
C VAL A 483 26.71 -19.14 -18.41
N ALA A 484 27.37 -19.78 -19.37
CA ALA A 484 27.69 -21.20 -19.35
C ALA A 484 28.93 -21.49 -18.50
N ALA A 485 29.17 -22.77 -18.18
CA ALA A 485 30.29 -23.21 -17.35
C ALA A 485 31.68 -22.86 -17.92
N ASP A 486 31.81 -22.74 -19.24
CA ASP A 486 33.05 -22.33 -19.92
C ASP A 486 33.19 -20.80 -20.08
N GLY A 487 32.23 -20.03 -19.56
CA GLY A 487 32.18 -18.57 -19.66
C GLY A 487 31.49 -18.04 -20.92
N THR A 488 31.03 -18.91 -21.83
CA THR A 488 30.23 -18.52 -23.00
C THR A 488 28.93 -17.84 -22.55
N LEU A 489 28.54 -16.76 -23.21
CA LEU A 489 27.29 -16.04 -22.95
C LEU A 489 26.19 -16.48 -23.90
N SER A 490 24.95 -16.43 -23.42
CA SER A 490 23.79 -16.42 -24.31
C SER A 490 23.79 -15.16 -25.18
N ASN A 491 22.83 -15.07 -26.12
CA ASN A 491 22.41 -13.76 -26.63
C ASN A 491 22.07 -12.81 -25.47
N GLU A 492 22.30 -11.52 -25.71
CA GLU A 492 21.99 -10.48 -24.73
C GLU A 492 20.53 -10.02 -24.87
N LEU A 493 19.78 -10.12 -23.77
CA LEU A 493 18.43 -9.57 -23.70
C LEU A 493 18.49 -8.13 -23.22
N ALA A 494 18.08 -7.20 -24.07
CA ALA A 494 17.99 -5.80 -23.70
C ALA A 494 16.79 -5.54 -22.79
N MET A 495 16.97 -4.73 -21.75
CA MET A 495 15.88 -4.35 -20.85
C MET A 495 14.92 -3.35 -21.49
N VAL A 496 15.41 -2.55 -22.42
CA VAL A 496 14.54 -1.77 -23.31
C VAL A 496 13.58 -2.70 -24.05
N GLY A 497 12.29 -2.34 -24.05
CA GLY A 497 11.24 -3.19 -24.62
C GLY A 497 10.83 -4.37 -23.73
N ARG A 498 11.37 -4.49 -22.52
CA ARG A 498 10.97 -5.50 -21.52
C ARG A 498 10.58 -4.90 -20.17
N THR A 499 11.23 -3.81 -19.78
CA THR A 499 10.88 -3.06 -18.58
C THR A 499 11.22 -1.59 -18.72
N ARG A 500 10.42 -0.72 -18.09
CA ARG A 500 10.68 0.71 -18.02
C ARG A 500 11.47 1.04 -16.78
N LEU A 501 12.78 1.18 -16.92
CA LEU A 501 13.60 1.65 -15.81
C LEU A 501 13.37 3.15 -15.58
N SER A 502 12.51 3.42 -14.61
CA SER A 502 12.03 4.75 -14.30
C SER A 502 12.85 5.37 -13.17
N ARG A 503 13.16 6.66 -13.28
CA ARG A 503 13.77 7.39 -12.17
C ARG A 503 12.88 7.41 -10.91
N PRO A 504 13.49 7.61 -9.72
CA PRO A 504 12.75 7.85 -8.50
C PRO A 504 11.78 9.05 -8.59
N VAL A 505 10.59 8.86 -8.03
CA VAL A 505 9.57 9.92 -7.84
C VAL A 505 9.07 9.84 -6.40
N GLY A 506 8.47 10.91 -5.89
CA GLY A 506 8.04 10.96 -4.50
C GLY A 506 7.25 12.22 -4.18
N PRO A 507 6.65 12.33 -2.98
CA PRO A 507 5.94 13.54 -2.58
C PRO A 507 6.87 14.77 -2.61
N ALA A 508 6.31 15.94 -2.92
CA ALA A 508 7.03 17.22 -2.98
C ALA A 508 7.36 17.81 -1.59
N TYR A 509 7.97 16.96 -0.77
CA TYR A 509 8.34 17.20 0.61
C TYR A 509 9.85 17.01 0.86
N GLY A 510 10.63 16.77 -0.19
CA GLY A 510 12.09 16.67 -0.18
C GLY A 510 12.60 15.56 -1.10
N THR A 511 13.80 15.74 -1.65
CA THR A 511 14.41 14.73 -2.55
C THR A 511 14.81 13.44 -1.84
N GLN A 512 14.93 13.47 -0.50
CA GLN A 512 15.16 12.28 0.32
C GLN A 512 13.93 11.35 0.40
N TYR A 513 12.77 11.80 -0.10
CA TYR A 513 11.53 11.02 -0.12
C TYR A 513 11.19 10.49 -1.51
N LEU A 514 12.14 10.49 -2.44
CA LEU A 514 11.97 9.82 -3.73
C LEU A 514 12.11 8.31 -3.53
N HIS A 515 11.23 7.56 -4.18
CA HIS A 515 11.14 6.11 -4.05
C HIS A 515 12.03 5.38 -5.06
N GLU A 516 12.87 4.48 -4.57
CA GLU A 516 13.63 3.49 -5.35
C GLU A 516 12.95 2.11 -5.26
N THR A 517 11.63 2.06 -5.45
CA THR A 517 10.79 0.85 -5.38
C THR A 517 11.27 -0.24 -6.32
N LEU A 518 11.57 -1.42 -5.76
CA LEU A 518 11.92 -2.62 -6.52
C LEU A 518 10.69 -3.23 -7.20
N TYR A 519 10.67 -3.19 -8.54
CA TYR A 519 9.68 -3.86 -9.40
C TYR A 519 10.26 -5.10 -10.07
N THR A 520 9.38 -5.98 -10.55
CA THR A 520 9.78 -7.26 -11.13
C THR A 520 10.04 -7.12 -12.63
N VAL A 521 11.10 -7.76 -13.10
CA VAL A 521 11.42 -7.99 -14.51
C VAL A 521 11.35 -9.49 -14.73
N GLU A 522 10.56 -9.93 -15.70
CA GLU A 522 10.44 -11.33 -16.08
C GLU A 522 11.02 -11.56 -17.48
N LEU A 523 11.87 -12.57 -17.59
CA LEU A 523 12.57 -12.95 -18.81
C LEU A 523 12.21 -14.40 -19.12
N PRO A 524 11.45 -14.67 -20.20
CA PRO A 524 11.24 -16.02 -20.69
C PRO A 524 12.60 -16.71 -20.92
N LEU A 525 12.76 -17.92 -20.40
CA LEU A 525 14.01 -18.67 -20.56
C LEU A 525 14.25 -19.08 -22.01
N GLU A 526 13.19 -19.20 -22.81
CA GLU A 526 13.27 -19.48 -24.25
C GLU A 526 13.86 -18.33 -25.07
N ASP A 527 13.89 -17.11 -24.53
CA ASP A 527 14.50 -15.96 -25.20
C ASP A 527 16.05 -16.02 -25.15
N PHE A 528 16.62 -16.86 -24.29
CA PHE A 528 18.06 -17.07 -24.19
C PHE A 528 18.53 -18.19 -25.12
N GLU A 529 19.28 -17.81 -26.14
CA GLU A 529 19.90 -18.68 -27.14
C GLU A 529 21.41 -18.80 -26.92
N GLY A 530 22.01 -19.92 -27.36
CA GLY A 530 23.47 -20.10 -27.36
C GLY A 530 24.05 -20.68 -26.05
N VAL A 531 23.22 -21.01 -25.07
CA VAL A 531 23.63 -21.67 -23.81
C VAL A 531 22.79 -22.91 -23.52
N ASP A 532 23.39 -23.91 -22.88
CA ASP A 532 22.67 -25.08 -22.36
C ASP A 532 22.01 -24.73 -21.01
N LEU A 533 20.67 -24.72 -20.99
CA LEU A 533 19.88 -24.47 -19.78
C LEU A 533 20.08 -25.56 -18.71
N GLY A 534 20.67 -26.71 -19.03
CA GLY A 534 20.99 -27.76 -18.07
C GLY A 534 22.12 -27.42 -17.09
N ALA A 535 22.97 -26.44 -17.43
CA ALA A 535 24.19 -26.11 -16.68
C ALA A 535 24.52 -24.60 -16.73
N VAL A 536 23.57 -23.75 -16.36
CA VAL A 536 23.76 -22.30 -16.30
C VAL A 536 24.65 -21.94 -15.11
N ALA A 537 25.84 -21.41 -15.35
CA ALA A 537 26.83 -21.06 -14.33
C ALA A 537 26.62 -19.67 -13.71
N GLY A 538 25.86 -18.79 -14.34
CA GLY A 538 25.63 -17.44 -13.82
C GLY A 538 24.68 -16.59 -14.64
N VAL A 539 24.48 -15.36 -14.18
CA VAL A 539 23.70 -14.32 -14.86
C VAL A 539 24.55 -13.05 -14.91
N ARG A 540 24.74 -12.49 -16.10
CA ARG A 540 25.51 -11.27 -16.34
C ARG A 540 24.57 -10.11 -16.68
N PHE A 541 24.81 -8.96 -16.03
CA PHE A 541 24.18 -7.68 -16.26
C PHE A 541 25.21 -6.71 -16.84
N THR A 542 24.96 -6.14 -18.03
CA THR A 542 25.93 -5.33 -18.79
C THR A 542 25.41 -3.89 -18.98
N PHE A 543 26.19 -2.88 -18.59
CA PHE A 543 25.80 -1.47 -18.40
C PHE A 543 26.48 -0.50 -19.38
N GLU A 544 26.60 -0.87 -20.65
CA GLU A 544 27.40 -0.13 -21.63
C GLU A 544 26.65 1.04 -22.29
N LYS A 545 25.31 1.06 -22.18
CA LYS A 545 24.44 2.00 -22.91
C LYS A 545 24.38 3.41 -22.34
N LYS A 546 24.82 3.62 -21.09
CA LYS A 546 24.86 4.92 -20.40
C LYS A 546 26.23 5.16 -19.81
N ARG A 547 26.71 6.42 -19.85
CA ARG A 547 28.02 6.82 -19.30
C ARG A 547 28.08 6.85 -17.78
N SER A 548 26.95 7.00 -17.11
CA SER A 548 26.84 6.92 -15.64
C SER A 548 25.51 6.30 -15.26
N GLY A 549 25.44 5.70 -14.08
CA GLY A 549 24.22 5.06 -13.62
C GLY A 549 24.32 4.49 -12.22
N VAL A 550 23.14 4.30 -11.63
CA VAL A 550 22.94 3.61 -10.36
C VAL A 550 21.74 2.70 -10.54
N VAL A 551 21.97 1.39 -10.57
CA VAL A 551 20.92 0.36 -10.71
C VAL A 551 20.98 -0.52 -9.47
N ASN A 552 19.85 -0.70 -8.81
CA ASN A 552 19.71 -1.71 -7.77
C ASN A 552 19.15 -2.98 -8.40
N ILE A 553 19.83 -4.11 -8.20
CA ILE A 553 19.34 -5.44 -8.56
C ILE A 553 18.97 -6.13 -7.25
N GLY A 554 17.69 -6.48 -7.10
CA GLY A 554 17.16 -7.24 -5.98
C GLY A 554 16.94 -8.70 -6.34
N THR A 555 16.19 -9.40 -5.49
CA THR A 555 15.97 -10.84 -5.55
C THR A 555 15.84 -11.39 -6.97
N ILE A 556 16.64 -12.43 -7.29
CA ILE A 556 16.57 -13.18 -8.55
C ILE A 556 15.87 -14.50 -8.26
N SER A 557 14.95 -14.88 -9.13
CA SER A 557 14.17 -16.11 -9.00
C SER A 557 14.03 -16.82 -10.34
N LYS A 558 13.65 -18.09 -10.28
CA LYS A 558 13.24 -18.90 -11.44
C LYS A 558 11.86 -19.47 -11.17
N SER A 559 11.02 -19.54 -12.20
CA SER A 559 9.67 -20.12 -12.09
C SER A 559 9.35 -21.10 -13.22
N THR A 560 8.63 -22.16 -12.87
CA THR A 560 7.99 -23.09 -13.83
C THR A 560 6.74 -22.48 -14.46
N LEU A 561 6.23 -21.38 -13.89
CA LEU A 561 5.14 -20.59 -14.42
C LEU A 561 5.68 -19.69 -15.54
N PRO A 562 5.03 -19.67 -16.73
CA PRO A 562 5.45 -18.79 -17.81
C PRO A 562 5.19 -17.33 -17.44
N ALA A 563 6.08 -16.43 -17.84
CA ALA A 563 5.77 -15.02 -17.96
C ALA A 563 4.63 -14.87 -18.99
N ALA A 564 3.74 -13.91 -18.77
CA ALA A 564 2.70 -13.62 -19.74
C ALA A 564 3.31 -13.21 -21.10
N THR A 565 2.71 -13.69 -22.18
CA THR A 565 3.10 -13.33 -23.55
C THR A 565 2.44 -12.03 -23.96
N GLY A 566 3.22 -10.97 -24.09
CA GLY A 566 2.80 -9.72 -24.71
C GLY A 566 4.01 -8.93 -25.17
N ASP A 567 3.86 -8.13 -26.23
CA ASP A 567 4.80 -7.02 -26.45
C ASP A 567 4.81 -6.20 -25.17
N VAL A 568 5.95 -5.73 -24.67
CA VAL A 568 5.96 -4.81 -23.53
C VAL A 568 5.76 -3.39 -24.08
N ASP A 569 4.87 -2.65 -23.44
CA ASP A 569 4.39 -1.32 -23.84
C ASP A 569 5.51 -0.27 -23.68
N GLN A 570 6.58 -0.35 -24.47
CA GLN A 570 7.80 0.44 -24.26
C GLN A 570 8.51 0.75 -25.59
N GLU A 571 8.37 1.99 -26.06
CA GLU A 571 9.26 2.51 -27.11
C GLU A 571 10.74 2.46 -26.66
N PRO A 572 11.67 2.20 -27.58
CA PRO A 572 13.07 2.02 -27.23
C PRO A 572 13.71 3.30 -26.66
N ALA A 573 14.35 3.16 -25.50
CA ALA A 573 15.28 4.15 -24.98
C ALA A 573 16.49 4.27 -25.91
N MET A 574 16.71 5.45 -26.47
CA MET A 574 18.01 6.17 -26.49
C MET A 574 18.01 7.29 -27.54
N ALA A 575 18.30 8.52 -27.07
CA ALA A 575 19.27 9.47 -27.64
C ALA A 575 19.32 10.68 -26.69
N GLU A 576 20.50 11.26 -26.53
CA GLU A 576 20.90 12.29 -25.55
C GLU A 576 20.18 13.65 -25.63
N ALA A 577 19.04 13.78 -26.31
CA ALA A 577 18.54 15.08 -26.74
C ALA A 577 17.03 15.27 -26.51
N GLU A 578 16.65 15.59 -25.28
CA GLU A 578 15.59 16.59 -25.07
C GLU A 578 16.10 17.59 -24.03
N THR A 579 16.22 18.86 -24.42
CA THR A 579 16.52 19.97 -23.51
C THR A 579 15.43 20.02 -22.44
N PRO A 580 15.74 19.74 -21.15
CA PRO A 580 14.71 19.64 -20.14
C PRO A 580 14.22 21.03 -19.73
N GLU A 581 12.92 21.25 -19.82
CA GLU A 581 12.27 22.28 -19.01
C GLU A 581 12.45 21.94 -17.51
N ALA A 582 12.75 22.96 -16.71
CA ALA A 582 12.87 22.84 -15.26
C ALA A 582 11.62 22.17 -14.65
N ILE A 583 11.83 21.47 -13.52
CA ILE A 583 10.73 20.93 -12.71
C ILE A 583 9.72 22.05 -12.46
N LEU A 584 8.43 21.76 -12.70
CA LEU A 584 7.33 22.56 -12.17
C LEU A 584 7.59 22.68 -10.67
N THR A 585 8.04 23.86 -10.24
CA THR A 585 8.19 24.18 -8.83
C THR A 585 6.89 23.79 -8.15
N ALA A 586 7.00 23.03 -7.06
CA ALA A 586 5.86 22.73 -6.22
C ALA A 586 5.07 24.03 -6.06
N SER A 587 3.77 24.01 -6.38
CA SER A 587 2.91 25.11 -5.97
C SER A 587 3.14 25.21 -4.47
N ALA A 588 3.78 26.30 -4.05
CA ALA A 588 3.99 26.55 -2.64
C ALA A 588 2.60 26.69 -2.04
N ALA A 589 2.05 25.59 -1.52
CA ALA A 589 1.00 25.68 -0.54
C ALA A 589 1.51 26.70 0.48
N PRO A 590 0.72 27.73 0.83
CA PRO A 590 1.20 28.81 1.68
C PRO A 590 1.79 28.18 2.94
N ARG A 591 3.12 28.24 3.04
CA ARG A 591 3.86 27.75 4.20
C ARG A 591 3.43 28.65 5.36
N THR A 592 2.49 28.19 6.17
CA THR A 592 2.18 28.85 7.42
C THR A 592 3.47 28.85 8.23
N THR A 593 4.01 30.03 8.49
CA THR A 593 5.25 30.17 9.25
C THR A 593 5.03 29.73 10.69
N ALA A 594 6.04 29.10 11.30
CA ALA A 594 5.95 28.49 12.64
C ALA A 594 5.40 29.42 13.74
N GLY A 595 5.46 30.75 13.56
CA GLY A 595 4.88 31.73 14.47
C GLY A 595 3.35 31.80 14.48
N ALA A 596 2.67 31.36 13.42
CA ALA A 596 1.21 31.45 13.30
C ALA A 596 0.46 30.45 14.19
N ASP A 597 1.04 29.27 14.42
CA ASP A 597 0.37 28.14 15.07
C ASP A 597 0.36 28.25 16.61
N SER A 598 1.20 29.12 17.21
CA SER A 598 1.31 29.31 18.67
C SER A 598 1.50 27.98 19.43
N ASN A 599 2.39 27.13 18.91
CA ASN A 599 2.63 25.77 19.39
C ASN A 599 3.15 25.75 20.84
N ARG A 600 2.66 24.80 21.63
CA ARG A 600 3.06 24.61 23.03
C ARG A 600 3.32 23.13 23.31
N ILE A 601 4.29 22.86 24.16
CA ILE A 601 4.62 21.53 24.67
C ILE A 601 4.49 21.52 26.20
N ARG A 602 3.97 20.42 26.74
CA ARG A 602 3.91 20.16 28.19
C ARG A 602 4.23 18.70 28.46
N ILE A 603 5.05 18.46 29.47
CA ILE A 603 5.37 17.12 29.96
C ILE A 603 4.50 16.81 31.16
N VAL A 604 3.85 15.64 31.15
CA VAL A 604 3.02 15.16 32.25
C VAL A 604 3.56 13.81 32.67
N ARG A 605 4.08 13.74 33.90
CA ARG A 605 4.48 12.49 34.53
C ARG A 605 3.28 11.92 35.26
N ALA A 606 2.84 10.72 34.90
CA ALA A 606 1.76 10.07 35.64
C ALA A 606 2.25 9.73 37.06
N SER A 607 1.67 10.36 38.08
CA SER A 607 1.87 9.97 39.49
C SER A 607 0.90 8.84 39.83
N GLY A 608 1.30 7.59 39.56
CA GLY A 608 0.57 6.36 39.90
C GLY A 608 0.05 5.57 38.68
N PRO A 609 -0.46 4.34 38.89
CA PRO A 609 -1.02 3.53 37.80
C PRO A 609 -2.21 4.29 37.20
N SER A 610 -2.06 4.76 35.96
CA SER A 610 -3.10 5.52 35.27
C SER A 610 -4.36 4.65 35.13
N SER A 611 -5.43 5.08 35.80
CA SER A 611 -6.78 4.58 35.55
C SER A 611 -7.11 4.69 34.07
N ALA A 612 -7.54 3.57 33.47
CA ALA A 612 -8.00 3.39 32.08
C ALA A 612 -6.99 2.91 31.02
N ARG A 613 -5.75 2.54 31.36
CA ARG A 613 -4.92 1.72 30.45
C ARG A 613 -4.86 0.30 31.01
N SER A 614 -5.43 -0.68 30.31
CA SER A 614 -5.34 -2.10 30.67
C SER A 614 -3.88 -2.56 30.58
N SER A 615 -3.12 -2.37 31.66
CA SER A 615 -1.71 -2.71 31.77
C SER A 615 -1.54 -4.17 32.19
N GLY A 616 -1.19 -5.01 31.23
CA GLY A 616 -0.42 -6.22 31.46
C GLY A 616 1.03 -5.95 31.06
N GLY A 617 1.83 -5.39 31.97
CA GLY A 617 3.24 -5.07 31.71
C GLY A 617 3.86 -4.17 32.79
N SER A 618 5.04 -4.54 33.27
CA SER A 618 5.74 -4.09 34.47
C SER A 618 6.01 -2.58 34.62
N GLY A 619 5.60 -2.02 35.78
CA GLY A 619 6.46 -1.28 36.73
C GLY A 619 6.97 0.14 36.40
N ASP A 620 7.32 0.46 35.15
CA ASP A 620 7.85 1.78 34.80
C ASP A 620 6.73 2.65 34.25
N GLY A 621 6.41 3.75 34.92
CA GLY A 621 5.38 4.69 34.48
C GLY A 621 5.58 5.19 33.04
N ALA A 622 4.53 5.73 32.43
CA ALA A 622 4.64 6.43 31.15
C ALA A 622 4.76 7.95 31.38
N VAL A 623 5.51 8.62 30.51
CA VAL A 623 5.57 10.07 30.42
C VAL A 623 4.74 10.51 29.21
N GLU A 624 3.81 11.42 29.42
CA GLU A 624 3.00 11.99 28.35
C GLU A 624 3.59 13.31 27.87
N ILE A 625 3.87 13.38 26.57
CA ILE A 625 4.25 14.60 25.87
C ILE A 625 2.98 15.16 25.23
N VAL A 626 2.49 16.29 25.74
CA VAL A 626 1.26 16.94 25.27
C VAL A 626 1.63 18.13 24.39
N LEU A 627 1.24 18.07 23.13
CA LEU A 627 1.51 19.08 22.10
C LEU A 627 0.19 19.79 21.77
N SER A 628 0.18 21.12 21.82
CA SER A 628 -1.01 21.92 21.50
C SER A 628 -0.72 22.99 20.47
N THR A 629 -1.70 23.25 19.61
CA THR A 629 -1.58 24.20 18.49
C THR A 629 -2.93 24.88 18.20
N LYS A 630 -2.91 26.01 17.48
CA LYS A 630 -4.14 26.68 17.01
C LYS A 630 -4.76 25.98 15.80
N ARG A 631 -3.91 25.51 14.88
CA ARG A 631 -4.33 24.84 13.64
C ARG A 631 -4.48 23.33 13.90
N PRO A 632 -5.64 22.71 13.62
CA PRO A 632 -5.82 21.29 13.85
C PRO A 632 -4.76 20.43 13.14
N PHE A 633 -4.23 19.43 13.83
CA PHE A 633 -3.47 18.35 13.22
C PHE A 633 -4.40 17.53 12.31
N PRO A 634 -3.95 17.13 11.12
CA PRO A 634 -4.70 16.22 10.27
C PRO A 634 -4.74 14.81 10.90
N PHE A 635 -5.81 14.07 10.62
CA PHE A 635 -5.94 12.66 10.99
C PHE A 635 -5.39 11.78 9.87
N THR A 636 -4.27 11.10 10.14
CA THR A 636 -3.47 10.40 9.12
C THR A 636 -3.49 8.89 9.31
N GLY A 637 -3.27 8.16 8.22
CA GLY A 637 -2.95 6.74 8.19
C GLY A 637 -1.66 6.44 8.93
N ALA A 638 -0.54 7.07 8.51
CA ALA A 638 0.75 6.94 9.19
C ALA A 638 0.69 7.49 10.62
N LEU A 639 1.48 6.90 11.52
CA LEU A 639 1.63 7.42 12.88
C LEU A 639 2.47 8.71 12.83
N PRO A 640 2.08 9.77 13.55
CA PRO A 640 2.90 10.97 13.67
C PRO A 640 4.28 10.64 14.22
N THR A 641 5.31 11.35 13.74
CA THR A 641 6.69 11.18 14.20
C THR A 641 7.12 12.42 14.98
N LEU A 642 7.33 12.26 16.28
CA LEU A 642 7.98 13.24 17.13
C LEU A 642 9.50 13.09 17.00
N THR A 643 10.19 14.18 16.75
CA THR A 643 11.65 14.25 16.79
C THR A 643 12.08 15.16 17.94
N VAL A 644 12.99 14.67 18.79
CA VAL A 644 13.61 15.45 19.87
C VAL A 644 15.12 15.41 19.66
N GLY A 645 15.70 16.52 19.19
CA GLY A 645 17.09 16.53 18.73
C GLY A 645 17.27 15.56 17.55
N GLY A 646 17.99 14.46 17.75
CA GLY A 646 18.17 13.39 16.76
C GLY A 646 17.32 12.15 16.98
N GLU A 647 16.62 12.04 18.12
CA GLU A 647 15.84 10.85 18.49
C GLU A 647 14.40 10.97 18.00
N THR A 648 13.77 9.84 17.66
CA THR A 648 12.38 9.80 17.16
C THR A 648 11.48 8.91 17.99
N VAL A 649 10.21 9.32 18.12
CA VAL A 649 9.14 8.55 18.73
C VAL A 649 7.93 8.60 17.81
N GLU A 650 7.41 7.44 17.44
CA GLU A 650 6.21 7.32 16.62
C GLU A 650 4.96 7.07 17.45
N GLY A 651 3.88 7.73 17.06
CA GLY A 651 2.56 7.60 17.68
C GLY A 651 2.04 8.93 18.19
N GLY A 652 0.79 8.92 18.60
CA GLY A 652 0.14 10.10 19.15
C GLY A 652 -1.37 10.00 19.03
N ASP A 653 -2.05 10.34 20.13
CA ASP A 653 -3.51 10.43 20.17
C ASP A 653 -3.93 11.88 19.94
N ILE A 654 -4.70 12.11 18.88
CA ILE A 654 -5.21 13.43 18.54
C ILE A 654 -6.55 13.65 19.26
N SER A 655 -6.72 14.83 19.85
CA SER A 655 -7.98 15.26 20.47
C SER A 655 -9.09 15.40 19.42
N VAL A 656 -10.35 15.38 19.86
CA VAL A 656 -11.51 15.43 18.94
C VAL A 656 -11.56 16.68 18.07
N ASP A 657 -11.02 17.81 18.56
CA ASP A 657 -10.92 19.07 17.84
C ASP A 657 -9.64 19.20 16.99
N GLY A 658 -8.78 18.18 17.02
CA GLY A 658 -7.51 18.16 16.31
C GLY A 658 -6.41 19.05 16.90
N LYS A 659 -6.65 19.79 17.99
CA LYS A 659 -5.73 20.85 18.46
C LYS A 659 -4.70 20.40 19.47
N THR A 660 -4.86 19.19 20.01
CA THR A 660 -3.94 18.59 20.96
C THR A 660 -3.55 17.19 20.51
N MET A 661 -2.27 16.87 20.62
CA MET A 661 -1.74 15.52 20.43
C MET A 661 -1.02 15.08 21.70
N THR A 662 -1.36 13.90 22.20
CA THR A 662 -0.70 13.28 23.36
C THR A 662 0.12 12.11 22.89
N ILE A 663 1.43 12.13 23.15
CA ILE A 663 2.35 11.04 22.83
C ILE A 663 2.79 10.41 24.15
N SER A 664 2.41 9.15 24.34
CA SER A 664 2.77 8.38 25.54
C SER A 664 4.08 7.64 25.30
N VAL A 665 5.11 7.97 26.09
CA VAL A 665 6.45 7.38 25.98
C VAL A 665 6.75 6.59 27.25
N PRO A 666 7.21 5.33 27.17
CA PRO A 666 7.71 4.61 28.34
C PRO A 666 8.79 5.43 29.06
N ALA A 667 8.79 5.51 30.40
CA ALA A 667 9.74 6.34 31.15
C ALA A 667 11.20 6.05 30.79
N LYS A 668 11.56 4.78 30.58
CA LYS A 668 12.89 4.36 30.13
C LYS A 668 13.31 4.96 28.79
N ASP A 669 12.36 5.16 27.88
CA ASP A 669 12.63 5.69 26.54
C ASP A 669 12.58 7.22 26.56
N PHE A 670 11.70 7.81 27.37
CA PHE A 670 11.72 9.24 27.64
C PHE A 670 13.06 9.69 28.27
N ALA A 671 13.64 8.88 29.15
CA ALA A 671 14.94 9.14 29.76
C ALA A 671 16.07 9.25 28.72
N LYS A 672 15.95 8.58 27.56
CA LYS A 672 16.94 8.62 26.47
C LYS A 672 16.83 9.86 25.58
N LEU A 673 15.66 10.51 25.53
CA LEU A 673 15.48 11.72 24.73
C LEU A 673 16.43 12.83 25.20
N PRO A 674 17.03 13.66 24.33
CA PRO A 674 17.97 14.68 24.76
C PRO A 674 17.25 15.83 25.49
N ASP A 675 17.64 16.13 26.73
CA ASP A 675 17.17 17.32 27.45
C ASP A 675 17.69 18.59 26.75
N GLY A 676 16.84 19.61 26.61
CA GLY A 676 17.13 20.79 25.79
C GLY A 676 17.13 20.54 24.27
N GLY A 677 16.84 19.33 23.79
CA GLY A 677 16.75 19.01 22.37
C GLY A 677 15.56 19.69 21.69
N GLU A 678 15.75 20.17 20.46
CA GLU A 678 14.67 20.79 19.67
C GLU A 678 13.57 19.77 19.37
N VAL A 679 12.32 20.13 19.66
CA VAL A 679 11.15 19.29 19.48
C VAL A 679 10.40 19.69 18.22
N SER A 680 10.18 18.71 17.36
CA SER A 680 9.37 18.88 16.17
C SER A 680 8.49 17.68 15.88
N LEU A 681 7.38 17.92 15.20
CA LEU A 681 6.41 16.89 14.85
C LEU A 681 6.18 16.90 13.35
N PHE A 682 6.39 15.74 12.74
CA PHE A 682 5.92 15.45 11.39
C PHE A 682 4.63 14.64 11.45
N VAL A 683 3.66 14.99 10.59
CA VAL A 683 2.34 14.33 10.56
C VAL A 683 2.01 13.83 9.14
N GLN A 684 2.10 14.71 8.13
CA GLN A 684 1.93 14.37 6.72
C GLN A 684 2.69 15.37 5.83
N ALA A 685 2.95 15.00 4.58
CA ALA A 685 3.72 15.78 3.61
C ALA A 685 3.11 17.14 3.25
N SER A 686 1.77 17.25 3.16
CA SER A 686 1.11 18.54 2.86
C SER A 686 1.07 19.50 4.05
N SER A 687 1.53 19.08 5.23
CA SER A 687 1.61 19.94 6.41
C SER A 687 3.06 20.31 6.73
N PRO A 688 3.34 21.58 7.10
CA PRO A 688 4.67 21.95 7.56
C PRO A 688 4.99 21.24 8.87
N VAL A 689 6.27 20.90 9.09
CA VAL A 689 6.76 20.39 10.37
C VAL A 689 6.41 21.37 11.48
N TRP A 690 5.67 20.92 12.49
CA TRP A 690 5.40 21.74 13.66
C TRP A 690 6.65 21.80 14.54
N LYS A 691 6.99 23.00 14.99
CA LYS A 691 8.10 23.24 15.93
C LYS A 691 7.54 23.64 17.29
N PHE A 692 8.05 23.05 18.36
CA PHE A 692 7.56 23.24 19.73
C PHE A 692 8.61 23.85 20.68
N GLY A 693 9.78 24.22 20.16
CA GLY A 693 10.92 24.66 20.97
C GLY A 693 11.64 23.47 21.61
N LYS A 694 12.31 23.69 22.74
CA LYS A 694 13.16 22.67 23.38
C LYS A 694 12.38 21.79 24.36
N LEU A 695 12.76 20.51 24.43
CA LEU A 695 12.29 19.61 25.50
C LEU A 695 12.90 20.07 26.82
N ALA A 696 12.07 20.22 27.85
CA ALA A 696 12.49 20.44 29.23
C ALA A 696 11.98 19.26 30.07
N LYS A 697 12.89 18.40 30.55
CA LYS A 697 12.52 17.14 31.20
C LYS A 697 11.90 17.26 32.59
#